data_AF-A0A9C8TYN4-F1
#
_entry.id   AF-A0A9C8TYN4-F1
#
_cell.length_a   1.000
_cell.length_b   1.000
_cell.length_c   1.000
_cell.angle_alpha   90.00
_cell.angle_beta   90.00
_cell.angle_gamma   90.00
#
_symmetry.space_group_name_H-M   'P 1'
#
loop_
_entity.id
_entity.type
_entity.pdbx_description
1 polymer ?
#
loop_
_entity_poly.entity_id
_entity_poly.type
_entity_poly.pdbx_seq_one_letter_code
_entity_poly.pdbx_strand_id
1 'polypeptide(L)'
;MAKVRTVWGIDIGQCALKALKVVDFEGILQVVDFDIIEHPEILSQPDVDKGELIRQSLEQFLSRHSTQGATIALAVPGQSSFTRFFKPPPVDIKELPRIVQYEAAQQIPFAIEEVVWEWQAFTSEDSPDIEVGIFAMKRQDIAEALAHLSDVGLHADVVQVAPLAVYNFVTFDEQAAAEGATLVADVGADKTDLIVVDGSKLWTRTIQIGGNNFTEALARAFKLSFAKAEKLKRTAATSKYARQVFQAMRPVFADLVQEIQRSVGYYISLHRESTFTKLLGLGNGFRLPGLQKFLEQNLQFPVTRLDSFKQISPAEGVNVPGFGEGVLSFAVAYGLAAQVLRPTRVTTNLLPEEIARRRLWVRKIPWFAATAAALLLSLGVPTYRAFADSRSLPSVKKNPAVLSEAKSTVRRLENLRKEYNKVKDAGRAEQQQIDDYFAMLAYREVWPAIHAMIGDSIRSITAGDDGRDVQALLAAYARAADDGGRKRALEAIGKIKRSARRAIIVQTITASYAAQVGKRIPRELLDNATAPTGRGFVVTMVGRTPMPIDETILRLERMRHRSKQIAGALPAISVLACNIQTSAGRPPVESADGEALPISQPDPLLPDEDMAGDSLVMVTWYIAIDTDGQPGGGEGP
;
A
#
# COMPACT_ATOMS: atom_id res chain seq x y z
N MET A 1 4.53 17.88 0.67
CA MET A 1 4.53 17.89 2.14
C MET A 1 3.40 17.00 2.63
N ALA A 2 3.69 16.03 3.50
CA ALA A 2 2.64 15.24 4.14
C ALA A 2 1.71 16.18 4.91
N LYS A 3 0.40 16.03 4.73
CA LYS A 3 -0.59 16.88 5.40
C LYS A 3 -0.52 16.60 6.89
N VAL A 4 -0.03 17.56 7.68
CA VAL A 4 -0.05 17.51 9.15
C VAL A 4 -1.47 17.19 9.61
N ARG A 5 -1.64 16.04 10.27
CA ARG A 5 -2.94 15.63 10.80
C ARG A 5 -3.06 16.17 12.21
N THR A 6 -4.11 16.95 12.45
CA THR A 6 -4.43 17.54 13.75
C THR A 6 -5.77 16.99 14.20
N VAL A 7 -5.88 16.61 15.47
CA VAL A 7 -7.10 16.00 16.03
C VAL A 7 -7.41 16.62 17.38
N TRP A 8 -8.68 16.93 17.60
CA TRP A 8 -9.23 17.20 18.91
C TRP A 8 -9.96 15.95 19.42
N GLY A 9 -9.45 15.33 20.48
CA GLY A 9 -10.20 14.36 21.26
C GLY A 9 -11.04 15.09 22.30
N ILE A 10 -12.35 14.92 22.26
CA ILE A 10 -13.31 15.59 23.14
C ILE A 10 -14.09 14.54 23.93
N ASP A 11 -14.04 14.66 25.25
CA ASP A 11 -14.80 13.84 26.20
C ASP A 11 -15.74 14.75 27.01
N ILE A 12 -17.05 14.61 26.79
CA ILE A 12 -18.07 15.34 27.52
C ILE A 12 -18.49 14.49 28.72
N GLY A 13 -17.79 14.69 29.84
CA GLY A 13 -18.07 13.99 31.09
C GLY A 13 -19.12 14.71 31.95
N GLN A 14 -19.66 14.03 32.95
CA GLN A 14 -20.74 14.55 33.82
C GLN A 14 -20.35 15.79 34.65
N CYS A 15 -19.05 15.98 34.93
CA CYS A 15 -18.56 17.15 35.66
C CYS A 15 -17.88 18.19 34.76
N ALA A 16 -17.34 17.78 33.62
CA ALA A 16 -16.50 18.64 32.79
C ALA A 16 -16.38 18.10 31.36
N LEU A 17 -16.29 19.04 30.43
CA LEU A 17 -15.77 18.83 29.09
C LEU A 17 -14.25 18.80 29.15
N LYS A 18 -13.65 17.74 28.63
CA LYS A 18 -12.20 17.53 28.56
C LYS A 18 -11.79 17.43 27.11
N ALA A 19 -10.87 18.28 26.68
CA ALA A 19 -10.42 18.35 25.30
C ALA A 19 -8.88 18.26 25.21
N LEU A 20 -8.38 17.48 24.26
CA LEU A 20 -6.96 17.34 23.99
C LEU A 20 -6.70 17.49 22.48
N LYS A 21 -5.85 18.45 22.10
CA LYS A 21 -5.41 18.66 20.72
C LYS A 21 -4.07 18.02 20.50
N VAL A 22 -4.02 17.04 19.61
CA VAL A 22 -2.81 16.30 19.27
C VAL A 22 -2.49 16.50 17.80
N VAL A 23 -1.21 16.70 17.51
CA VAL A 23 -0.66 16.81 16.17
C VAL A 23 0.38 15.72 15.96
N ASP A 24 0.37 15.12 14.77
CA ASP A 24 1.47 14.27 14.31
C ASP A 24 2.49 15.13 13.56
N PHE A 25 3.66 15.33 14.17
CA PHE A 25 4.80 16.03 13.58
C PHE A 25 5.91 15.03 13.28
N GLU A 26 6.11 14.72 12.00
CA GLU A 26 7.18 13.82 11.52
C GLU A 26 7.26 12.45 12.22
N GLY A 27 6.13 11.91 12.68
CA GLY A 27 6.11 10.62 13.38
C GLY A 27 6.03 10.74 14.90
N ILE A 28 6.17 11.93 15.46
CA ILE A 28 6.07 12.19 16.90
C ILE A 28 4.71 12.84 17.21
N LEU A 29 3.95 12.24 18.11
CA LEU A 29 2.71 12.85 18.59
C LEU A 29 3.04 13.90 19.63
N GLN A 30 2.48 15.10 19.46
CA GLN A 30 2.64 16.20 20.40
C GLN A 30 1.28 16.76 20.81
N VAL A 31 1.11 17.00 22.12
CA VAL A 31 -0.01 17.79 22.63
C VAL A 31 0.29 19.25 22.30
N VAL A 32 -0.54 19.87 21.48
CA VAL A 32 -0.39 21.29 21.12
C VAL A 32 -1.35 22.19 21.89
N ASP A 33 -2.43 21.62 22.45
CA ASP A 33 -3.42 22.36 23.21
C ASP A 33 -4.26 21.40 24.07
N PHE A 34 -4.84 21.92 25.16
CA PHE A 34 -5.75 21.15 26.02
C PHE A 34 -6.68 22.09 26.79
N ASP A 35 -7.84 21.59 27.19
CA ASP A 35 -8.73 22.30 28.11
C ASP A 35 -9.53 21.34 28.99
N ILE A 36 -9.86 21.80 30.19
CA ILE A 36 -10.82 21.16 31.10
C ILE A 36 -11.79 22.25 31.52
N ILE A 37 -13.02 22.15 31.01
CA ILE A 37 -14.09 23.10 31.28
C ILE A 37 -15.10 22.41 32.18
N GLU A 38 -15.07 22.75 33.47
CA GLU A 38 -16.08 22.27 34.41
C GLU A 38 -17.45 22.83 34.03
N HIS A 39 -18.47 21.97 34.05
CA HIS A 39 -19.84 22.42 33.93
C HIS A 39 -20.22 23.28 35.15
N PRO A 40 -21.07 24.31 35.00
CA PRO A 40 -21.51 25.14 36.13
C PRO A 40 -22.10 24.31 37.27
N GLU A 41 -22.83 23.25 36.92
CA GLU A 41 -23.36 22.24 37.82
C GLU A 41 -23.09 20.84 37.28
N ILE A 42 -23.06 19.85 38.18
CA ILE A 42 -22.89 18.45 37.77
C ILE A 42 -24.15 17.99 37.03
N LEU A 43 -23.96 17.46 35.83
CA LEU A 43 -25.04 17.13 34.90
C LEU A 43 -26.02 16.07 35.44
N SER A 44 -25.62 15.25 36.40
CA SER A 44 -26.46 14.23 37.02
C SER A 44 -27.31 14.72 38.20
N GLN A 45 -27.20 15.99 38.59
CA GLN A 45 -28.10 16.57 39.60
C GLN A 45 -29.55 16.64 39.09
N PRO A 46 -30.56 16.44 39.97
CA PRO A 46 -31.96 16.65 39.61
C PRO A 46 -32.21 18.12 39.27
N ASP A 47 -33.20 18.38 38.41
CA ASP A 47 -33.66 19.71 37.99
C ASP A 47 -32.69 20.53 37.12
N VAL A 48 -31.62 19.91 36.64
CA VAL A 48 -30.64 20.53 35.74
C VAL A 48 -30.97 20.25 34.27
N ASP A 49 -30.97 21.30 33.44
CA ASP A 49 -31.00 21.16 31.98
C ASP A 49 -29.60 20.80 31.45
N LYS A 50 -29.39 19.50 31.20
CA LYS A 50 -28.12 18.97 30.71
C LYS A 50 -27.71 19.58 29.37
N GLY A 51 -28.67 19.80 28.47
CA GLY A 51 -28.39 20.30 27.13
C GLY A 51 -27.82 21.71 27.20
N GLU A 52 -28.42 22.56 28.02
CA GLU A 52 -27.98 23.95 28.22
C GLU A 52 -26.58 24.02 28.86
N LEU A 53 -26.31 23.22 29.89
CA LEU A 53 -24.99 23.23 30.53
C LEU A 53 -23.87 22.71 29.62
N ILE A 54 -24.15 21.66 28.83
CA ILE A 54 -23.20 21.16 27.83
C ILE A 54 -22.96 22.23 26.76
N ARG A 55 -24.01 22.90 26.28
CA ARG A 55 -23.92 24.00 25.31
C ARG A 55 -23.02 25.13 25.83
N GLN A 56 -23.24 25.58 27.07
CA GLN A 56 -22.40 26.62 27.69
C GLN A 56 -20.91 26.23 27.74
N SER A 57 -20.61 24.99 28.14
CA SER A 57 -19.22 24.50 28.17
C SER A 57 -18.59 24.36 26.78
N LEU A 58 -19.38 23.96 25.78
CA LEU A 58 -18.94 23.91 24.39
C LEU A 58 -18.70 25.31 23.79
N GLU A 59 -19.56 26.29 24.09
CA GLU A 59 -19.35 27.68 23.67
C GLU A 59 -18.10 28.27 24.32
N GLN A 60 -17.89 27.98 25.60
CA GLN A 60 -16.67 28.37 26.30
C GLN A 60 -15.43 27.72 25.64
N PHE A 61 -15.50 26.44 25.25
CA PHE A 61 -14.45 25.76 24.50
C PHE A 61 -14.16 26.46 23.17
N LEU A 62 -15.19 26.74 22.36
CA LEU A 62 -15.05 27.38 21.05
C LEU A 62 -14.59 28.85 21.15
N SER A 63 -14.88 29.53 22.26
CA SER A 63 -14.39 30.89 22.51
C SER A 63 -12.88 30.95 22.79
N ARG A 64 -12.32 29.85 23.30
CA ARG A 64 -10.89 29.73 23.67
C ARG A 64 -10.05 29.09 22.57
N HIS A 65 -10.66 28.21 21.78
CA HIS A 65 -9.94 27.28 20.90
C HIS A 65 -10.44 27.32 19.46
N SER A 66 -9.50 27.32 18.50
CA SER A 66 -9.84 27.12 17.09
C SER A 66 -9.88 25.62 16.74
N THR A 67 -11.01 25.20 16.18
CA THR A 67 -11.27 23.84 15.69
C THR A 67 -11.03 23.70 14.18
N GLN A 68 -10.69 24.79 13.49
CA GLN A 68 -10.49 24.77 12.03
C GLN A 68 -9.33 23.88 11.61
N GLY A 69 -9.55 23.05 10.60
CA GLY A 69 -8.53 22.17 10.03
C GLY A 69 -8.18 20.95 10.89
N ALA A 70 -8.77 20.80 12.08
CA ALA A 70 -8.62 19.64 12.94
C ALA A 70 -9.79 18.65 12.75
N THR A 71 -9.50 17.36 12.82
CA THR A 71 -10.52 16.32 12.93
C THR A 71 -11.08 16.33 14.35
N ILE A 72 -12.40 16.25 14.51
CA ILE A 72 -13.03 16.20 15.83
C ILE A 72 -13.41 14.75 16.17
N ALA A 73 -12.81 14.19 17.21
CA ALA A 73 -13.16 12.87 17.73
C ALA A 73 -13.92 13.04 19.06
N LEU A 74 -15.10 12.44 19.16
CA LEU A 74 -16.00 12.55 20.31
C LEU A 74 -16.11 11.20 21.02
N ALA A 75 -15.98 11.21 22.35
CA ALA A 75 -16.32 10.05 23.17
C ALA A 75 -17.81 10.02 23.50
N VAL A 76 -18.38 8.81 23.48
CA VAL A 76 -19.70 8.51 24.03
C VAL A 76 -19.60 7.60 25.27
N PRO A 77 -20.50 7.74 26.26
CA PRO A 77 -20.40 6.97 27.50
C PRO A 77 -20.57 5.45 27.28
N GLY A 78 -19.71 4.65 27.93
CA GLY A 78 -19.80 3.18 27.87
C GLY A 78 -21.10 2.57 28.41
N GLN A 79 -21.86 3.29 29.24
CA GLN A 79 -23.12 2.78 29.82
C GLN A 79 -24.22 2.61 28.76
N SER A 80 -24.23 3.45 27.74
CA SER A 80 -25.18 3.38 26.63
C SER A 80 -24.70 2.42 25.53
N SER A 81 -23.51 1.85 25.68
CA SER A 81 -22.93 0.91 24.72
C SER A 81 -23.16 -0.54 25.16
N PHE A 82 -23.38 -1.40 24.18
CA PHE A 82 -23.40 -2.83 24.31
C PHE A 82 -22.09 -3.39 23.74
N THR A 83 -21.37 -4.16 24.56
CA THR A 83 -20.13 -4.82 24.17
C THR A 83 -20.22 -6.31 24.42
N ARG A 84 -19.89 -7.11 23.40
CA ARG A 84 -19.75 -8.57 23.52
C ARG A 84 -18.52 -9.06 22.77
N PHE A 85 -17.90 -10.08 23.33
CA PHE A 85 -16.78 -10.78 22.71
C PHE A 85 -17.19 -12.23 22.46
N PHE A 86 -16.85 -12.74 21.29
CA PHE A 86 -17.05 -14.13 20.95
C PHE A 86 -15.88 -14.64 20.09
N LYS A 87 -15.66 -15.95 20.13
CA LYS A 87 -14.67 -16.61 19.28
C LYS A 87 -15.38 -17.22 18.08
N PRO A 88 -15.17 -16.70 16.85
CA PRO A 88 -15.72 -17.33 15.65
C PRO A 88 -15.14 -18.74 15.47
N PRO A 89 -15.87 -19.65 14.80
CA PRO A 89 -15.31 -20.91 14.36
C PRO A 89 -14.13 -20.68 13.39
N PRO A 90 -13.20 -21.64 13.24
CA PRO A 90 -12.07 -21.50 12.33
C PRO A 90 -12.55 -21.33 10.88
N VAL A 91 -12.43 -20.12 10.33
CA VAL A 91 -12.82 -19.77 8.96
C VAL A 91 -11.81 -18.82 8.33
N ASP A 92 -11.83 -18.72 7.01
CA ASP A 92 -11.07 -17.70 6.30
C ASP A 92 -11.50 -16.29 6.72
N ILE A 93 -10.54 -15.37 6.86
CA ILE A 93 -10.77 -13.97 7.26
C ILE A 93 -11.80 -13.27 6.36
N LYS A 94 -11.93 -13.70 5.10
CA LYS A 94 -12.92 -13.17 4.14
C LYS A 94 -14.36 -13.51 4.50
N GLU A 95 -14.58 -14.63 5.17
CA GLU A 95 -15.91 -15.07 5.62
C GLU A 95 -16.29 -14.48 6.98
N LEU A 96 -15.31 -13.96 7.73
CA LEU A 96 -15.51 -13.40 9.06
C LEU A 96 -16.63 -12.35 9.11
N PRO A 97 -16.73 -11.35 8.22
CA PRO A 97 -17.80 -10.35 8.27
C PRO A 97 -19.21 -10.95 8.23
N ARG A 98 -19.41 -12.04 7.49
CA ARG A 98 -20.70 -12.72 7.37
C ARG A 98 -21.09 -13.41 8.69
N ILE A 99 -20.12 -14.04 9.36
CA ILE A 99 -20.33 -14.67 10.67
C ILE A 99 -20.62 -13.60 11.71
N VAL A 100 -19.84 -12.52 11.73
CA VAL A 100 -20.04 -11.42 12.67
C VAL A 100 -21.42 -10.80 12.49
N GLN A 101 -21.89 -10.62 11.24
CA GLN A 101 -23.24 -10.11 10.98
C GLN A 101 -24.33 -11.02 11.55
N TYR A 102 -24.17 -12.34 11.44
CA TYR A 102 -25.12 -13.31 12.01
C TYR A 102 -25.09 -13.30 13.54
N GLU A 103 -23.90 -13.30 14.15
CA GLU A 103 -23.72 -13.24 15.60
C GLU A 103 -24.22 -11.92 16.19
N ALA A 104 -23.95 -10.79 15.54
CA ALA A 104 -24.43 -9.47 15.95
C ALA A 104 -25.97 -9.42 16.01
N ALA A 105 -26.65 -9.97 15.01
CA ALA A 105 -28.11 -10.02 14.98
C ALA A 105 -28.72 -10.86 16.12
N GLN A 106 -27.99 -11.85 16.65
CA GLN A 106 -28.45 -12.67 17.77
C GLN A 106 -28.07 -12.11 19.14
N GLN A 107 -26.90 -11.50 19.24
CA GLN A 107 -26.34 -11.04 20.50
C GLN A 107 -26.82 -9.65 20.88
N ILE A 108 -27.06 -8.77 19.92
CA ILE A 108 -27.55 -7.41 20.19
C ILE A 108 -29.03 -7.50 20.62
N PRO A 109 -29.38 -7.00 21.82
CA PRO A 109 -30.73 -7.13 22.37
C PRO A 109 -31.75 -6.12 21.78
N PHE A 110 -31.43 -5.51 20.64
CA PHE A 110 -32.20 -4.46 19.99
C PHE A 110 -32.30 -4.75 18.49
N ALA A 111 -33.27 -4.15 17.80
CA ALA A 111 -33.36 -4.23 16.35
C ALA A 111 -32.09 -3.64 15.71
N ILE A 112 -31.52 -4.34 14.72
CA ILE A 112 -30.27 -3.93 14.07
C ILE A 112 -30.43 -2.56 13.37
N GLU A 113 -31.66 -2.24 12.96
CA GLU A 113 -32.06 -0.97 12.36
C GLU A 113 -32.14 0.19 13.36
N GLU A 114 -32.18 -0.07 14.67
CA GLU A 114 -32.21 0.98 15.70
C GLU A 114 -30.84 1.28 16.31
N VAL A 115 -29.83 0.46 15.98
CA VAL A 115 -28.47 0.58 16.54
C VAL A 115 -27.44 0.89 15.48
N VAL A 116 -26.45 1.69 15.86
CA VAL A 116 -25.17 1.74 15.14
C VAL A 116 -24.26 0.74 15.81
N TRP A 117 -23.63 -0.12 15.03
CA TRP A 117 -22.73 -1.12 15.55
C TRP A 117 -21.53 -1.27 14.62
N GLU A 118 -20.42 -1.64 15.23
CA GLU A 118 -19.15 -1.91 14.57
C GLU A 118 -18.51 -3.14 15.25
N TRP A 119 -17.55 -3.74 14.57
CA TRP A 119 -16.82 -4.90 15.11
C TRP A 119 -15.32 -4.75 14.93
N GLN A 120 -14.57 -5.43 15.77
CA GLN A 120 -13.10 -5.47 15.71
C GLN A 120 -12.64 -6.90 15.96
N ALA A 121 -11.79 -7.42 15.07
CA ALA A 121 -11.04 -8.65 15.33
C ALA A 121 -9.79 -8.32 16.17
N PHE A 122 -9.57 -9.14 17.18
CA PHE A 122 -8.40 -9.17 18.03
C PHE A 122 -7.65 -10.47 17.75
N THR A 123 -6.50 -10.34 17.11
CA THR A 123 -5.62 -11.47 16.77
C THR A 123 -4.35 -11.37 17.60
N SER A 124 -3.86 -12.50 18.10
CA SER A 124 -2.51 -12.58 18.67
C SER A 124 -1.54 -13.08 17.61
N GLU A 125 -0.28 -12.67 17.65
CA GLU A 125 0.76 -13.28 16.79
C GLU A 125 1.10 -14.70 17.26
N ASP A 126 0.97 -14.94 18.57
CA ASP A 126 1.34 -16.20 19.22
C ASP A 126 0.22 -17.26 19.19
N SER A 127 -0.98 -16.91 18.73
CA SER A 127 -2.13 -17.82 18.71
C SER A 127 -2.96 -17.64 17.44
N PRO A 128 -3.38 -18.73 16.78
CA PRO A 128 -4.30 -18.67 15.66
C PRO A 128 -5.73 -18.31 16.09
N ASP A 129 -6.01 -18.23 17.40
CA ASP A 129 -7.31 -17.81 17.91
C ASP A 129 -7.61 -16.35 17.54
N ILE A 130 -8.73 -16.16 16.86
CA ILE A 130 -9.32 -14.85 16.61
C ILE A 130 -10.41 -14.64 17.66
N GLU A 131 -10.41 -13.50 18.34
CA GLU A 131 -11.53 -13.05 19.15
C GLU A 131 -12.16 -11.84 18.49
N VAL A 132 -13.49 -11.79 18.41
CA VAL A 132 -14.21 -10.66 17.82
C VAL A 132 -15.00 -9.93 18.87
N GLY A 133 -14.79 -8.62 18.97
CA GLY A 133 -15.62 -7.71 19.75
C GLY A 133 -16.70 -7.07 18.88
N ILE A 134 -17.96 -7.16 19.30
CA ILE A 134 -19.10 -6.41 18.77
C ILE A 134 -19.39 -5.24 19.71
N PHE A 135 -19.50 -4.04 19.14
CA PHE A 135 -19.80 -2.81 19.86
C PHE A 135 -21.01 -2.16 19.23
N ALA A 136 -22.08 -1.95 20.01
CA ALA A 136 -23.32 -1.37 19.52
C ALA A 136 -23.82 -0.26 20.45
N MET A 137 -24.51 0.73 19.90
CA MET A 137 -25.18 1.79 20.66
C MET A 137 -26.45 2.19 19.91
N LYS A 138 -27.50 2.60 20.64
CA LYS A 138 -28.74 3.07 20.01
C LYS A 138 -28.45 4.33 19.18
N ARG A 139 -29.07 4.42 18.00
CA ARG A 139 -28.97 5.61 17.14
C ARG A 139 -29.39 6.88 17.88
N GLN A 140 -30.40 6.79 18.74
CA GLN A 140 -30.89 7.92 19.54
C GLN A 140 -29.80 8.47 20.47
N ASP A 141 -29.09 7.61 21.20
CA ASP A 141 -28.05 8.03 22.16
C ASP A 141 -26.88 8.73 21.44
N ILE A 142 -26.50 8.23 20.25
CA ILE A 142 -25.48 8.87 19.40
C ILE A 142 -26.00 10.20 18.84
N ALA A 143 -27.25 10.25 18.39
CA ALA A 143 -27.86 11.46 17.85
C ALA A 143 -27.94 12.57 18.91
N GLU A 144 -28.30 12.24 20.16
CA GLU A 144 -28.30 13.18 21.29
C GLU A 144 -26.89 13.74 21.55
N ALA A 145 -25.88 12.88 21.61
CA ALA A 145 -24.49 13.32 21.79
C ALA A 145 -24.02 14.22 20.64
N LEU A 146 -24.39 13.93 19.39
CA LEU A 146 -24.06 14.73 18.22
C LEU A 146 -24.85 16.05 18.12
N ALA A 147 -26.07 16.08 18.67
CA ALA A 147 -26.91 17.27 18.69
C ALA A 147 -26.25 18.37 19.52
N HIS A 148 -25.71 18.05 20.70
CA HIS A 148 -24.99 19.02 21.55
C HIS A 148 -23.85 19.74 20.82
N LEU A 149 -23.10 19.02 19.98
CA LEU A 149 -22.04 19.64 19.16
C LEU A 149 -22.64 20.49 18.04
N SER A 150 -23.70 20.00 17.39
CA SER A 150 -24.32 20.66 16.25
C SER A 150 -24.97 21.99 16.64
N ASP A 151 -25.51 22.10 17.86
CA ASP A 151 -26.14 23.31 18.40
C ASP A 151 -25.15 24.50 18.47
N VAL A 152 -23.86 24.22 18.61
CA VAL A 152 -22.79 25.24 18.64
C VAL A 152 -22.00 25.31 17.33
N GLY A 153 -22.47 24.65 16.27
CA GLY A 153 -21.80 24.59 14.96
C GLY A 153 -20.54 23.72 14.93
N LEU A 154 -20.35 22.83 15.91
CA LEU A 154 -19.28 21.84 15.94
C LEU A 154 -19.78 20.48 15.42
N HIS A 155 -18.89 19.69 14.83
CA HIS A 155 -19.26 18.45 14.17
C HIS A 155 -18.21 17.36 14.41
N ALA A 156 -18.54 16.27 15.10
CA ALA A 156 -17.64 15.11 15.34
C ALA A 156 -17.44 14.18 14.14
N ASP A 157 -16.21 14.04 13.63
CA ASP A 157 -15.84 13.18 12.51
C ASP A 157 -15.65 11.71 12.89
N VAL A 158 -15.34 11.47 14.16
CA VAL A 158 -15.21 10.14 14.75
C VAL A 158 -15.99 10.11 16.04
N VAL A 159 -16.76 9.05 16.25
CA VAL A 159 -17.48 8.79 17.50
C VAL A 159 -17.03 7.44 18.03
N GLN A 160 -16.58 7.39 19.27
CA GLN A 160 -16.08 6.16 19.89
C GLN A 160 -16.54 6.02 21.33
N VAL A 161 -16.71 4.79 21.79
CA VAL A 161 -17.05 4.48 23.18
C VAL A 161 -15.85 4.78 24.09
N ALA A 162 -16.06 5.52 25.18
CA ALA A 162 -14.99 5.96 26.08
C ALA A 162 -14.06 4.82 26.57
N PRO A 163 -14.57 3.67 27.08
CA PRO A 163 -13.72 2.51 27.40
C PRO A 163 -12.80 2.02 26.27
N LEU A 164 -13.25 2.08 25.01
CA LEU A 164 -12.46 1.66 23.85
C LEU A 164 -11.37 2.70 23.51
N ALA A 165 -11.68 3.99 23.68
CA ALA A 165 -10.68 5.04 23.62
C ALA A 165 -9.61 4.82 24.71
N VAL A 166 -10.00 4.53 25.95
CA VAL A 166 -9.05 4.22 27.03
C VAL A 166 -8.20 3.00 26.70
N TYR A 167 -8.76 1.95 26.10
CA TYR A 167 -7.98 0.80 25.61
C TYR A 167 -6.92 1.21 24.58
N ASN A 168 -7.31 2.04 23.60
CA ASN A 168 -6.38 2.57 22.61
C ASN A 168 -5.28 3.41 23.26
N PHE A 169 -5.61 4.23 24.25
CA PHE A 169 -4.62 4.97 25.03
C PHE A 169 -3.64 4.01 25.74
N VAL A 170 -4.14 3.05 26.51
CA VAL A 170 -3.29 2.18 27.34
C VAL A 170 -2.37 1.30 26.50
N THR A 171 -2.85 0.83 25.35
CA THR A 171 -2.06 0.02 24.42
C THR A 171 -1.06 0.86 23.63
N PHE A 172 -1.46 2.03 23.14
CA PHE A 172 -0.58 2.92 22.40
C PHE A 172 0.52 3.52 23.29
N ASP A 173 0.17 3.99 24.47
CA ASP A 173 1.09 4.63 25.42
C ASP A 173 1.90 3.61 26.25
N GLU A 174 1.78 2.30 25.94
CA GLU A 174 2.48 1.20 26.61
C GLU A 174 2.29 1.21 28.13
N GLN A 175 1.07 1.52 28.59
CA GLN A 175 0.73 1.59 30.01
C GLN A 175 0.32 0.22 30.58
N ALA A 176 -0.01 -0.75 29.72
CA ALA A 176 -0.26 -2.14 30.13
C ALA A 176 1.01 -2.80 30.68
N ALA A 177 0.85 -3.89 31.42
CA ALA A 177 1.96 -4.76 31.80
C ALA A 177 2.44 -5.55 30.56
N ALA A 178 3.74 -5.85 30.51
CA ALA A 178 4.31 -6.67 29.43
C ALA A 178 3.82 -8.12 29.48
N GLU A 179 3.61 -8.64 30.69
CA GLU A 179 3.08 -9.98 30.95
C GLU A 179 1.83 -9.89 31.85
N GLY A 180 0.87 -10.78 31.59
CA GLY A 180 -0.40 -10.87 32.29
C GLY A 180 -1.38 -9.73 32.01
N ALA A 181 -2.54 -9.81 32.66
CA ALA A 181 -3.64 -8.90 32.48
C ALA A 181 -3.47 -7.61 33.32
N THR A 182 -3.64 -6.46 32.69
CA THR A 182 -3.78 -5.17 33.37
C THR A 182 -5.25 -4.80 33.47
N LEU A 183 -5.72 -4.57 34.69
CA LEU A 183 -7.04 -3.99 34.92
C LEU A 183 -6.91 -2.47 34.91
N VAL A 184 -7.65 -1.79 34.06
CA VAL A 184 -7.73 -0.33 34.04
C VAL A 184 -9.07 0.05 34.64
N ALA A 185 -9.07 0.96 35.61
CA ALA A 185 -10.28 1.50 36.20
C ALA A 185 -10.34 3.01 35.98
N ASP A 186 -11.24 3.46 35.12
CA ASP A 186 -11.54 4.88 34.93
C ASP A 186 -12.72 5.27 35.82
N VAL A 187 -12.41 5.90 36.95
CA VAL A 187 -13.41 6.30 37.95
C VAL A 187 -13.89 7.71 37.64
N GLY A 188 -15.02 7.79 36.96
CA GLY A 188 -15.73 9.02 36.62
C GLY A 188 -16.62 9.53 37.77
N ALA A 189 -17.52 10.46 37.45
CA ALA A 189 -18.45 11.04 38.41
C ALA A 189 -19.62 10.10 38.74
N ASP A 190 -20.30 9.53 37.74
CA ASP A 190 -21.46 8.66 37.97
C ASP A 190 -21.11 7.16 37.93
N LYS A 191 -20.06 6.80 37.19
CA LYS A 191 -19.72 5.41 36.87
C LYS A 191 -18.22 5.17 36.86
N THR A 192 -17.85 3.91 36.97
CA THR A 192 -16.48 3.43 36.81
C THR A 192 -16.44 2.48 35.62
N ASP A 193 -15.65 2.82 34.60
CA ASP A 193 -15.41 1.92 33.47
C ASP A 193 -14.19 1.04 33.78
N LEU A 194 -14.40 -0.28 33.74
CA LEU A 194 -13.35 -1.28 33.85
C LEU A 194 -12.96 -1.77 32.46
N ILE A 195 -11.66 -1.77 32.18
CA ILE A 195 -11.09 -2.28 30.94
C ILE A 195 -10.00 -3.27 31.30
N VAL A 196 -10.09 -4.49 30.81
CA VAL A 196 -9.04 -5.50 30.95
C VAL A 196 -8.24 -5.52 29.67
N VAL A 197 -6.92 -5.33 29.81
CA VAL A 197 -5.94 -5.41 28.72
C VAL A 197 -5.06 -6.62 29.00
N ASP A 198 -5.16 -7.65 28.17
CA ASP A 198 -4.47 -8.92 28.37
C ASP A 198 -3.91 -9.43 27.04
N GLY A 199 -2.66 -9.08 26.75
CA GLY A 199 -2.08 -9.28 25.42
C GLY A 199 -2.92 -8.57 24.36
N SER A 200 -3.44 -9.31 23.38
CA SER A 200 -4.37 -8.82 22.35
C SER A 200 -5.84 -8.76 22.78
N LYS A 201 -6.21 -9.40 23.90
CA LYS A 201 -7.59 -9.48 24.37
C LYS A 201 -8.03 -8.16 25.00
N LEU A 202 -9.32 -7.89 24.87
CA LEU A 202 -10.00 -6.74 25.44
C LEU A 202 -11.27 -7.22 26.12
N TRP A 203 -11.50 -6.79 27.34
CA TRP A 203 -12.82 -6.90 27.97
C TRP A 203 -13.19 -5.59 28.65
N THR A 204 -14.46 -5.23 28.61
CA THR A 204 -14.94 -4.00 29.25
C THR A 204 -16.20 -4.24 30.05
N ARG A 205 -16.35 -3.50 31.15
CA ARG A 205 -17.56 -3.48 31.97
C ARG A 205 -17.70 -2.13 32.67
N THR A 206 -18.89 -1.55 32.60
CA THR A 206 -19.22 -0.35 33.35
C THR A 206 -19.92 -0.71 34.67
N ILE A 207 -19.41 -0.17 35.78
CA ILE A 207 -20.01 -0.26 37.12
C ILE A 207 -20.70 1.07 37.44
N GLN A 208 -21.93 1.00 37.96
CA GLN A 208 -22.74 2.16 38.36
C GLN A 208 -22.33 2.71 39.74
N ILE A 209 -21.03 2.88 39.94
CA ILE A 209 -20.43 3.50 41.13
C ILE A 209 -19.38 4.50 40.63
N GLY A 210 -19.49 5.75 41.06
CA GLY A 210 -18.55 6.82 40.72
C GLY A 210 -18.34 7.82 41.85
N GLY A 211 -17.66 8.91 41.52
CA GLY A 211 -17.37 10.03 42.42
C GLY A 211 -18.59 10.63 43.15
N ASN A 212 -19.78 10.57 42.57
CA ASN A 212 -21.01 11.14 43.11
C ASN A 212 -21.58 10.30 44.25
N ASN A 213 -21.41 8.97 44.23
CA ASN A 213 -21.79 8.12 45.36
C ASN A 213 -20.99 8.48 46.62
N PHE A 214 -19.71 8.84 46.47
CA PHE A 214 -18.88 9.34 47.57
C PHE A 214 -19.39 10.69 48.09
N THR A 215 -19.77 11.59 47.18
CA THR A 215 -20.34 12.89 47.53
C THR A 215 -21.65 12.75 48.29
N GLU A 216 -22.55 11.86 47.85
CA GLU A 216 -23.79 11.55 48.56
C GLU A 216 -23.56 10.96 49.94
N ALA A 217 -22.62 10.03 50.08
CA ALA A 217 -22.27 9.45 51.38
C ALA A 217 -21.80 10.54 52.36
N LEU A 218 -20.98 11.48 51.89
CA LEU A 218 -20.55 12.63 52.68
C LEU A 218 -21.69 13.61 52.98
N ALA A 219 -22.56 13.89 52.01
CA ALA A 219 -23.72 14.74 52.20
C ALA A 219 -24.63 14.20 53.31
N ARG A 220 -24.88 12.88 53.32
CA ARG A 220 -25.68 12.20 54.36
C ARG A 220 -24.98 12.20 55.71
N ALA A 221 -23.69 11.85 55.76
CA ALA A 221 -22.94 11.73 57.01
C ALA A 221 -22.74 13.09 57.72
N PHE A 222 -22.47 14.15 56.95
CA PHE A 222 -22.21 15.50 57.49
C PHE A 222 -23.44 16.43 57.41
N LYS A 223 -24.58 15.95 56.89
CA LYS A 223 -25.81 16.74 56.67
C LYS A 223 -25.54 18.02 55.87
N LEU A 224 -24.78 17.89 54.79
CA LEU A 224 -24.40 18.99 53.89
C LEU A 224 -25.20 18.92 52.59
N SER A 225 -25.31 20.05 51.89
CA SER A 225 -25.77 20.03 50.50
C SER A 225 -24.73 19.33 49.61
N PHE A 226 -25.17 18.82 48.45
CA PHE A 226 -24.31 18.10 47.51
C PHE A 226 -23.07 18.91 47.11
N ALA A 227 -23.25 20.19 46.73
CA ALA A 227 -22.14 21.09 46.40
C ALA A 227 -21.13 21.29 47.56
N LYS A 228 -21.62 21.39 48.81
CA LYS A 228 -20.74 21.50 49.99
C LYS A 228 -20.01 20.19 50.28
N ALA A 229 -20.69 19.06 50.11
CA ALA A 229 -20.08 17.73 50.25
C ALA A 229 -19.02 17.48 49.16
N GLU A 230 -19.25 17.93 47.93
CA GLU A 230 -18.29 17.82 46.83
C GLU A 230 -17.02 18.63 47.13
N LYS A 231 -17.18 19.85 47.63
CA LYS A 231 -16.05 20.67 48.07
C LYS A 231 -15.27 19.98 49.20
N LEU A 232 -15.97 19.42 50.18
CA LEU A 232 -15.36 18.67 51.28
C LEU A 232 -14.61 17.43 50.79
N LYS A 233 -15.16 16.72 49.80
CA LYS A 233 -14.56 15.56 49.13
C LYS A 233 -13.25 15.94 48.43
N ARG A 234 -13.27 17.00 47.62
CA ARG A 234 -12.10 17.50 46.88
C ARG A 234 -10.99 17.99 47.81
N THR A 235 -11.33 18.59 48.95
CA THR A 235 -10.37 19.03 49.98
C THR A 235 -10.14 18.02 51.10
N ALA A 236 -10.52 16.75 50.92
CA ALA A 236 -10.50 15.75 51.98
C ALA A 236 -9.09 15.51 52.56
N ALA A 237 -8.07 15.56 51.72
CA ALA A 237 -6.67 15.30 52.10
C ALA A 237 -6.11 16.35 53.08
N THR A 238 -6.55 17.61 52.96
CA THR A 238 -6.06 18.73 53.78
C THR A 238 -7.04 19.13 54.88
N SER A 239 -8.19 18.47 54.97
CA SER A 239 -9.22 18.77 55.96
C SER A 239 -8.84 18.29 57.36
N LYS A 240 -9.13 19.10 58.37
CA LYS A 240 -9.05 18.70 59.80
C LYS A 240 -9.93 17.48 60.14
N TYR A 241 -10.93 17.19 59.30
CA TYR A 241 -11.84 16.06 59.46
C TYR A 241 -11.49 14.87 58.52
N ALA A 242 -10.26 14.80 58.00
CA ALA A 242 -9.86 13.78 57.03
C ALA A 242 -10.23 12.34 57.46
N ARG A 243 -10.08 12.01 58.76
CA ARG A 243 -10.44 10.69 59.30
C ARG A 243 -11.94 10.43 59.24
N GLN A 244 -12.78 11.38 59.65
CA GLN A 244 -14.23 11.25 59.59
C GLN A 244 -14.74 11.21 58.14
N VAL A 245 -14.14 12.01 57.26
CA VAL A 245 -14.44 12.02 55.82
C VAL A 245 -14.14 10.66 55.20
N PHE A 246 -12.97 10.07 55.50
CA PHE A 246 -12.64 8.72 55.04
C PHE A 246 -13.58 7.65 55.60
N GLN A 247 -13.94 7.73 56.89
CA GLN A 247 -14.88 6.80 57.52
C GLN A 247 -16.28 6.85 56.87
N ALA A 248 -16.75 8.05 56.52
CA ALA A 248 -18.03 8.23 55.83
C ALA A 248 -18.02 7.67 54.40
N MET A 249 -16.87 7.70 53.72
CA MET A 249 -16.71 7.15 52.36
C MET A 249 -16.44 5.64 52.31
N ARG A 250 -16.04 5.04 53.44
CA ARG A 250 -15.64 3.62 53.52
C ARG A 250 -16.67 2.61 52.98
N PRO A 251 -17.99 2.78 53.20
CA PRO A 251 -18.98 1.88 52.59
C PRO A 251 -18.91 1.88 51.06
N VAL A 252 -18.82 3.07 50.45
CA VAL A 252 -18.73 3.22 48.99
C VAL A 252 -17.42 2.63 48.45
N PHE A 253 -16.32 2.75 49.20
CA PHE A 253 -15.07 2.06 48.84
C PHE A 253 -15.23 0.53 48.85
N ALA A 254 -15.95 -0.02 49.83
CA ALA A 254 -16.21 -1.46 49.91
C ALA A 254 -17.08 -1.96 48.74
N ASP A 255 -18.14 -1.20 48.39
CA ASP A 255 -19.01 -1.52 47.25
C ASP A 255 -18.22 -1.52 45.93
N LEU A 256 -17.35 -0.52 45.74
CA LEU A 256 -16.49 -0.44 44.55
C LEU A 256 -15.51 -1.63 44.48
N VAL A 257 -14.86 -1.97 45.59
CA VAL A 257 -13.97 -3.15 45.67
C VAL A 257 -14.73 -4.42 45.31
N GLN A 258 -15.92 -4.62 45.87
CA GLN A 258 -16.73 -5.81 45.63
C GLN A 258 -17.10 -5.94 44.15
N GLU A 259 -17.50 -4.84 43.51
CA GLU A 259 -17.82 -4.83 42.08
C GLU A 259 -16.59 -5.06 41.18
N ILE A 260 -15.42 -4.55 41.57
CA ILE A 260 -14.16 -4.83 40.88
C ILE A 260 -13.80 -6.31 41.04
N GLN A 261 -13.84 -6.88 42.25
CA GLN A 261 -13.55 -8.30 42.49
C GLN A 261 -14.50 -9.22 41.71
N ARG A 262 -15.79 -8.87 41.64
CA ARG A 262 -16.77 -9.59 40.82
C ARG A 262 -16.43 -9.56 39.33
N SER A 263 -15.97 -8.41 38.84
CA SER A 263 -15.54 -8.23 37.44
C SER A 263 -14.30 -9.05 37.12
N VAL A 264 -13.29 -8.99 37.99
CA VAL A 264 -12.06 -9.78 37.91
C VAL A 264 -12.39 -11.28 37.91
N GLY A 265 -13.22 -11.73 38.85
CA GLY A 265 -13.63 -13.14 38.94
C GLY A 265 -14.40 -13.61 37.71
N TYR A 266 -15.27 -12.77 37.14
CA TYR A 266 -15.96 -13.08 35.90
C TYR A 266 -14.97 -13.22 34.73
N TYR A 267 -14.03 -12.29 34.57
CA TYR A 267 -13.01 -12.38 33.51
C TYR A 267 -12.15 -13.64 33.63
N ILE A 268 -11.65 -13.96 34.83
CA ILE A 268 -10.85 -15.18 35.09
C ILE A 268 -11.68 -16.46 34.80
N SER A 269 -13.00 -16.42 35.03
CA SER A 269 -13.86 -17.58 34.73
C SER A 269 -13.95 -17.87 33.23
N LEU A 270 -13.83 -16.84 32.39
CA LEU A 270 -13.80 -16.94 30.93
C LEU A 270 -12.39 -17.24 30.39
N HIS A 271 -11.36 -16.67 31.03
CA HIS A 271 -9.95 -16.80 30.63
C HIS A 271 -9.14 -17.32 31.82
N ARG A 272 -9.15 -18.64 32.02
CA ARG A 272 -8.58 -19.31 33.20
C ARG A 272 -7.06 -19.20 33.29
N GLU A 273 -6.42 -18.96 32.15
CA GLU A 273 -4.98 -18.78 32.00
C GLU A 273 -4.50 -17.36 32.40
N SER A 274 -5.42 -16.39 32.47
CA SER A 274 -5.08 -14.99 32.68
C SER A 274 -4.86 -14.69 34.16
N THR A 275 -3.75 -14.01 34.48
CA THR A 275 -3.43 -13.52 35.82
C THR A 275 -3.34 -12.00 35.82
N PHE A 276 -4.00 -11.35 36.79
CA PHE A 276 -3.94 -9.89 36.90
C PHE A 276 -2.63 -9.46 37.57
N THR A 277 -1.85 -8.63 36.89
CA THR A 277 -0.54 -8.17 37.38
C THR A 277 -0.58 -6.80 38.02
N LYS A 278 -1.47 -5.92 37.57
CA LYS A 278 -1.66 -4.59 38.15
C LYS A 278 -3.02 -3.98 37.84
N LEU A 279 -3.42 -3.01 38.65
CA LEU A 279 -4.49 -2.07 38.36
C LEU A 279 -3.91 -0.71 37.95
N LEU A 280 -4.33 -0.16 36.82
CA LEU A 280 -4.07 1.22 36.42
C LEU A 280 -5.30 2.09 36.73
N GLY A 281 -5.13 3.05 37.63
CA GLY A 281 -6.17 3.99 38.04
C GLY A 281 -6.19 5.25 37.18
N LEU A 282 -7.35 5.52 36.59
CA LEU A 282 -7.65 6.67 35.73
C LEU A 282 -8.89 7.43 36.23
N GLY A 283 -9.10 8.64 35.70
CA GLY A 283 -10.24 9.46 36.06
C GLY A 283 -10.03 10.24 37.37
N ASN A 284 -10.84 11.28 37.56
CA ASN A 284 -10.69 12.16 38.72
C ASN A 284 -11.08 11.50 40.04
N GLY A 285 -11.83 10.39 40.02
CA GLY A 285 -12.11 9.60 41.21
C GLY A 285 -10.85 9.03 41.87
N PHE A 286 -9.79 8.74 41.10
CA PHE A 286 -8.50 8.29 41.63
C PHE A 286 -7.70 9.37 42.37
N ARG A 287 -8.18 10.62 42.41
CA ARG A 287 -7.63 11.66 43.30
C ARG A 287 -8.10 11.51 44.75
N LEU A 288 -9.09 10.66 45.01
CA LEU A 288 -9.62 10.45 46.36
C LEU A 288 -8.54 9.88 47.30
N PRO A 289 -8.27 10.54 48.44
CA PRO A 289 -7.24 10.08 49.37
C PRO A 289 -7.62 8.72 49.95
N GLY A 290 -6.69 7.77 49.87
CA GLY A 290 -6.85 6.42 50.40
C GLY A 290 -7.50 5.42 49.44
N LEU A 291 -8.09 5.83 48.32
CA LEU A 291 -8.70 4.90 47.36
C LEU A 291 -7.67 3.90 46.82
N GLN A 292 -6.52 4.37 46.35
CA GLN A 292 -5.45 3.51 45.83
C GLN A 292 -5.03 2.44 46.84
N LYS A 293 -4.70 2.85 48.07
CA LYS A 293 -4.28 1.93 49.14
C LYS A 293 -5.41 0.96 49.53
N PHE A 294 -6.65 1.44 49.55
CA PHE A 294 -7.80 0.60 49.88
C PHE A 294 -8.04 -0.48 48.81
N LEU A 295 -7.94 -0.13 47.53
CA LEU A 295 -8.02 -1.09 46.43
C LEU A 295 -6.87 -2.10 46.51
N GLU A 296 -5.63 -1.64 46.68
CA GLU A 296 -4.44 -2.51 46.74
C GLU A 296 -4.53 -3.54 47.88
N GLN A 297 -4.96 -3.13 49.07
CA GLN A 297 -5.15 -4.01 50.22
C GLN A 297 -6.21 -5.11 50.00
N ASN A 298 -7.26 -4.81 49.24
CA ASN A 298 -8.38 -5.75 49.05
C ASN A 298 -8.27 -6.58 47.76
N LEU A 299 -7.61 -6.06 46.71
CA LEU A 299 -7.46 -6.75 45.42
C LEU A 299 -6.23 -7.66 45.37
N GLN A 300 -5.24 -7.44 46.24
CA GLN A 300 -4.03 -8.26 46.34
C GLN A 300 -3.10 -8.21 45.11
N PHE A 301 -3.24 -7.20 44.25
CA PHE A 301 -2.25 -6.86 43.22
C PHE A 301 -1.99 -5.34 43.20
N PRO A 302 -0.80 -4.90 42.74
CA PRO A 302 -0.40 -3.49 42.77
C PRO A 302 -1.40 -2.56 42.09
N VAL A 303 -1.71 -1.43 42.74
CA VAL A 303 -2.57 -0.38 42.17
C VAL A 303 -1.71 0.85 41.90
N THR A 304 -1.56 1.20 40.63
CA THR A 304 -0.78 2.35 40.18
C THR A 304 -1.70 3.41 39.61
N ARG A 305 -1.45 4.66 39.97
CA ARG A 305 -2.15 5.82 39.40
C ARG A 305 -1.37 6.33 38.20
N LEU A 306 -2.06 6.77 37.15
CA LEU A 306 -1.40 7.42 36.02
C LEU A 306 -0.80 8.78 36.44
N ASP A 307 0.52 8.92 36.29
CA ASP A 307 1.23 10.17 36.62
C ASP A 307 1.77 10.92 35.39
N SER A 308 2.02 10.23 34.27
CA SER A 308 2.48 10.84 33.01
C SER A 308 2.18 9.94 31.80
N PHE A 309 2.20 10.54 30.60
CA PHE A 309 2.13 9.82 29.33
C PHE A 309 3.54 9.52 28.80
N LYS A 310 3.72 8.38 28.14
CA LYS A 310 5.04 7.91 27.67
C LYS A 310 5.32 8.27 26.21
N GLN A 311 4.30 8.21 25.36
CA GLN A 311 4.44 8.31 23.89
C GLN A 311 4.02 9.67 23.33
N ILE A 312 3.51 10.57 24.18
CA ILE A 312 3.13 11.93 23.79
C ILE A 312 3.80 12.95 24.69
N SER A 313 4.32 14.01 24.09
CA SER A 313 4.95 15.13 24.80
C SER A 313 4.20 16.43 24.52
N PRO A 314 4.14 17.38 25.48
CA PRO A 314 3.63 18.71 25.21
C PRO A 314 4.56 19.47 24.26
N ALA A 315 3.98 20.15 23.28
CA ALA A 315 4.68 21.03 22.35
C ALA A 315 5.18 22.30 23.05
N GLU A 316 6.09 23.03 22.39
CA GLU A 316 6.55 24.33 22.87
C GLU A 316 5.36 25.31 23.01
N GLY A 317 5.25 25.95 24.17
CA GLY A 317 4.17 26.91 24.48
C GLY A 317 2.98 26.33 25.25
N VAL A 318 2.91 25.01 25.44
CA VAL A 318 1.87 24.38 26.27
C VAL A 318 2.17 24.55 27.76
N ASN A 319 1.15 24.86 28.56
CA ASN A 319 1.26 24.95 30.02
C ASN A 319 1.47 23.56 30.66
N VAL A 320 2.72 23.13 30.76
CA VAL A 320 3.11 21.80 31.28
C VAL A 320 2.58 21.53 32.71
N PRO A 321 2.69 22.47 33.68
CA PRO A 321 2.09 22.26 35.01
C PRO A 321 0.58 22.01 34.96
N GLY A 322 -0.17 22.82 34.20
CA GLY A 322 -1.62 22.63 34.06
C GLY A 322 -1.98 21.32 33.38
N PHE A 323 -1.18 20.90 32.39
CA PHE A 323 -1.35 19.60 31.73
C PHE A 323 -1.10 18.45 32.69
N GLY A 324 -0.01 18.54 33.48
CA GLY A 324 0.36 17.58 34.52
C GLY A 324 -0.74 17.38 35.56
N GLU A 325 -1.37 18.47 36.00
CA GLU A 325 -2.53 18.40 36.90
C GLU A 325 -3.73 17.68 36.28
N GLY A 326 -3.89 17.72 34.95
CA GLY A 326 -4.99 17.14 34.20
C GLY A 326 -4.78 15.70 33.68
N VAL A 327 -3.57 15.12 33.83
CA VAL A 327 -3.19 13.83 33.20
C VAL A 327 -4.23 12.72 33.40
N LEU A 328 -4.76 12.56 34.62
CA LEU A 328 -5.77 11.54 34.95
C LEU A 328 -7.09 11.69 34.18
N SER A 329 -7.39 12.89 33.70
CA SER A 329 -8.63 13.22 32.99
C SER A 329 -8.53 13.03 31.47
N PHE A 330 -7.33 13.02 30.91
CA PHE A 330 -7.14 13.05 29.45
C PHE A 330 -7.02 11.68 28.80
N ALA A 331 -7.07 10.57 29.55
CA ALA A 331 -6.93 9.23 28.99
C ALA A 331 -7.91 8.93 27.83
N VAL A 332 -9.19 9.31 27.99
CA VAL A 332 -10.22 9.16 26.94
C VAL A 332 -9.87 10.02 25.72
N ALA A 333 -9.63 11.31 25.93
CA ALA A 333 -9.32 12.26 24.86
C ALA A 333 -8.03 11.89 24.10
N TYR A 334 -7.01 11.39 24.80
CA TYR A 334 -5.79 10.87 24.21
C TYR A 334 -6.06 9.62 23.38
N GLY A 335 -6.80 8.66 23.92
CA GLY A 335 -7.21 7.46 23.19
C GLY A 335 -7.93 7.74 21.87
N LEU A 336 -8.84 8.73 21.88
CA LEU A 336 -9.52 9.21 20.68
C LEU A 336 -8.55 9.81 19.66
N ALA A 337 -7.64 10.67 20.12
CA ALA A 337 -6.67 11.32 19.24
C ALA A 337 -5.69 10.29 18.64
N ALA A 338 -5.21 9.35 19.44
CA ALA A 338 -4.34 8.26 19.01
C ALA A 338 -5.03 7.40 17.92
N GLN A 339 -6.31 7.06 18.09
CA GLN A 339 -7.09 6.30 17.10
C GLN A 339 -7.13 6.97 15.72
N VAL A 340 -7.18 8.30 15.66
CA VAL A 340 -7.26 9.03 14.38
C VAL A 340 -5.88 9.23 13.75
N LEU A 341 -4.84 9.41 14.58
CA LEU A 341 -3.48 9.73 14.12
C LEU A 341 -2.62 8.50 13.81
N ARG A 342 -2.89 7.37 14.48
CA ARG A 342 -2.05 6.16 14.43
C ARG A 342 -2.91 4.90 14.24
N PRO A 343 -2.33 3.81 13.72
CA PRO A 343 -2.98 2.50 13.71
C PRO A 343 -3.05 1.97 15.15
N THR A 344 -4.14 2.23 15.84
CA THR A 344 -4.44 1.63 17.16
C THR A 344 -5.12 0.28 16.99
N ARG A 345 -5.24 -0.48 18.09
CA ARG A 345 -5.85 -1.81 18.04
C ARG A 345 -7.35 -1.81 17.81
N VAL A 346 -8.06 -0.80 18.33
CA VAL A 346 -9.48 -0.59 18.02
C VAL A 346 -9.60 0.59 17.06
N THR A 347 -10.22 0.36 15.90
CA THR A 347 -10.39 1.37 14.85
C THR A 347 -11.85 1.69 14.52
N THR A 348 -12.78 1.13 15.29
CA THR A 348 -14.23 1.26 15.10
C THR A 348 -14.70 2.72 15.16
N ASN A 349 -15.76 3.05 14.43
CA ASN A 349 -16.36 4.38 14.42
C ASN A 349 -17.88 4.27 14.46
N LEU A 350 -18.49 4.69 15.57
CA LEU A 350 -19.93 4.67 15.75
C LEU A 350 -20.63 5.91 15.16
N LEU A 351 -19.96 6.67 14.31
CA LEU A 351 -20.60 7.76 13.56
C LEU A 351 -21.55 7.14 12.51
N PRO A 352 -22.86 7.46 12.52
CA PRO A 352 -23.80 6.94 11.52
C PRO A 352 -23.34 7.25 10.10
N GLU A 353 -23.44 6.27 9.20
CA GLU A 353 -22.95 6.37 7.83
C GLU A 353 -23.60 7.52 7.05
N GLU A 354 -24.84 7.88 7.37
CA GLU A 354 -25.56 8.98 6.74
C GLU A 354 -24.87 10.32 7.03
N ILE A 355 -24.47 10.51 8.30
CA ILE A 355 -23.77 11.72 8.75
C ILE A 355 -22.35 11.72 8.19
N ALA A 356 -21.65 10.59 8.23
CA ALA A 356 -20.31 10.44 7.67
C ALA A 356 -20.29 10.76 6.15
N ARG A 357 -21.23 10.19 5.38
CA ARG A 357 -21.36 10.45 3.93
C ARG A 357 -21.69 11.91 3.63
N ARG A 358 -22.64 12.50 4.38
CA ARG A 358 -23.00 13.92 4.22
C ARG A 358 -21.79 14.82 4.44
N ARG A 359 -20.92 14.51 5.41
CA ARG A 359 -19.69 15.28 5.65
C ARG A 359 -18.67 15.15 4.55
N LEU A 360 -18.43 13.93 4.07
CA LEU A 360 -17.54 13.70 2.92
C LEU A 360 -18.02 14.45 1.69
N TRP A 361 -19.34 14.54 1.50
CA TRP A 361 -19.94 15.33 0.44
C TRP A 361 -19.69 16.83 0.64
N VAL A 362 -20.04 17.39 1.80
CA VAL A 362 -19.84 18.81 2.12
C VAL A 362 -18.38 19.23 1.96
N ARG A 363 -17.43 18.39 2.39
CA ARG A 363 -15.99 18.64 2.21
C ARG A 363 -15.55 18.67 0.74
N LYS A 364 -16.26 17.97 -0.15
CA LYS A 364 -15.98 17.92 -1.60
C LYS A 364 -16.71 19.00 -2.40
N ILE A 365 -17.76 19.63 -1.86
CA ILE A 365 -18.51 20.69 -2.55
C ILE A 365 -17.60 21.79 -3.13
N PRO A 366 -16.58 22.32 -2.41
CA PRO A 366 -15.69 23.34 -2.98
C PRO A 366 -14.90 22.83 -4.19
N TRP A 367 -14.48 21.57 -4.18
CA TRP A 367 -13.77 20.94 -5.30
C TRP A 367 -14.69 20.70 -6.50
N PHE A 368 -15.95 20.34 -6.25
CA PHE A 368 -16.95 20.25 -7.31
C PHE A 368 -17.26 21.63 -7.90
N ALA A 369 -17.38 22.66 -7.07
CA ALA A 369 -17.56 24.04 -7.53
C ALA A 369 -16.36 24.54 -8.35
N ALA A 370 -15.13 24.26 -7.89
CA ALA A 370 -13.91 24.60 -8.63
C ALA A 370 -13.83 23.87 -9.99
N THR A 371 -14.13 22.57 -10.01
CA THR A 371 -14.19 21.77 -11.25
C THR A 371 -15.27 22.30 -12.20
N ALA A 372 -16.46 22.63 -11.69
CA ALA A 372 -17.54 23.20 -12.49
C ALA A 372 -17.15 24.58 -13.08
N ALA A 373 -16.50 25.44 -12.29
CA ALA A 373 -15.98 26.72 -12.77
C ALA A 373 -14.92 26.53 -13.86
N ALA A 374 -14.00 25.58 -13.68
CA ALA A 374 -12.99 25.26 -14.69
C ALA A 374 -13.61 24.74 -16.00
N LEU A 375 -14.66 23.92 -15.93
CA LEU A 375 -15.41 23.44 -17.09
C LEU A 375 -16.17 24.57 -17.80
N LEU A 376 -16.77 25.49 -17.05
CA LEU A 376 -17.44 26.66 -17.62
C LEU A 376 -16.44 27.59 -18.31
N LEU A 377 -15.24 27.77 -17.75
CA LEU A 377 -14.18 28.54 -18.39
C LEU A 377 -13.64 27.85 -19.65
N SER A 378 -13.43 26.54 -19.61
CA SER A 378 -12.92 25.79 -20.76
C SER A 378 -13.89 25.76 -21.93
N LEU A 379 -15.21 25.78 -21.68
CA LEU A 379 -16.25 25.91 -22.70
C LEU A 379 -16.51 27.38 -23.10
N GLY A 380 -16.45 28.29 -22.14
CA GLY A 380 -16.77 29.71 -22.32
C GLY A 380 -15.73 30.46 -23.14
N VAL A 381 -14.44 30.20 -22.94
CA VAL A 381 -13.36 30.92 -23.64
C VAL A 381 -13.37 30.63 -25.16
N PRO A 382 -13.45 29.38 -25.63
CA PRO A 382 -13.50 29.09 -27.06
C PRO A 382 -14.80 29.57 -27.72
N THR A 383 -15.94 29.46 -27.03
CA THR A 383 -17.23 29.93 -27.57
C THR A 383 -17.27 31.45 -27.67
N TYR A 384 -16.77 32.16 -26.66
CA TYR A 384 -16.62 33.61 -26.72
C TYR A 384 -15.65 34.03 -27.82
N ARG A 385 -14.50 33.36 -27.95
CA ARG A 385 -13.53 33.64 -29.00
C ARG A 385 -14.13 33.40 -30.39
N ALA A 386 -14.80 32.27 -30.59
CA ALA A 386 -15.49 31.96 -31.85
C ALA A 386 -16.58 33.00 -32.17
N PHE A 387 -17.34 33.45 -31.17
CA PHE A 387 -18.32 34.51 -31.32
C PHE A 387 -17.67 35.85 -31.69
N ALA A 388 -16.63 36.27 -30.98
CA ALA A 388 -15.88 37.50 -31.26
C ALA A 388 -15.25 37.49 -32.66
N ASP A 389 -14.61 36.37 -33.03
CA ASP A 389 -14.05 36.15 -34.36
C ASP A 389 -15.14 36.25 -35.42
N SER A 390 -16.29 35.58 -35.24
CA SER A 390 -17.41 35.63 -36.17
C SER A 390 -17.98 37.05 -36.37
N ARG A 391 -18.00 37.87 -35.32
CA ARG A 391 -18.46 39.25 -35.35
C ARG A 391 -17.47 40.21 -36.00
N SER A 392 -16.19 39.84 -36.03
CA SER A 392 -15.12 40.59 -36.71
C SER A 392 -15.01 40.30 -38.22
N LEU A 393 -15.52 39.14 -38.68
CA LEU A 393 -15.49 38.74 -40.10
C LEU A 393 -16.13 39.74 -41.09
N PRO A 394 -17.25 40.44 -40.80
CA PRO A 394 -17.81 41.44 -41.70
C PRO A 394 -16.88 42.64 -41.91
N SER A 395 -16.09 43.00 -40.90
CA SER A 395 -15.11 44.10 -40.96
C SER A 395 -13.86 43.71 -41.76
N VAL A 396 -13.42 42.45 -41.66
CA VAL A 396 -12.24 41.92 -42.40
C VAL A 396 -12.55 41.64 -43.86
N LYS A 397 -13.76 41.18 -44.22
CA LYS A 397 -14.17 40.98 -45.63
C LYS A 397 -14.17 42.27 -46.47
N LYS A 398 -14.27 43.44 -45.83
CA LYS A 398 -14.21 44.75 -46.51
C LYS A 398 -12.78 45.23 -46.75
N ASN A 399 -11.75 44.56 -46.20
CA ASN A 399 -10.35 44.97 -46.34
C ASN A 399 -9.62 44.03 -47.34
N PRO A 400 -9.47 44.42 -48.62
CA PRO A 400 -8.98 43.54 -49.68
C PRO A 400 -7.55 43.04 -49.46
N ALA A 401 -6.71 43.77 -48.72
CA ALA A 401 -5.32 43.41 -48.43
C ALA A 401 -5.19 42.14 -47.56
N VAL A 402 -6.04 42.01 -46.54
CA VAL A 402 -6.01 40.86 -45.61
C VAL A 402 -6.47 39.58 -46.32
N LEU A 403 -7.42 39.71 -47.25
CA LEU A 403 -7.94 38.57 -48.01
C LEU A 403 -6.94 38.05 -49.05
N SER A 404 -6.11 38.92 -49.63
CA SER A 404 -5.02 38.51 -50.53
C SER A 404 -3.88 37.82 -49.78
N GLU A 405 -3.54 38.29 -48.59
CA GLU A 405 -2.48 37.71 -47.76
C GLU A 405 -2.85 36.29 -47.31
N ALA A 406 -4.07 36.11 -46.78
CA ALA A 406 -4.58 34.79 -46.37
C ALA A 406 -4.60 33.78 -47.52
N LYS A 407 -5.00 34.19 -48.74
CA LYS A 407 -4.98 33.32 -49.93
C LYS A 407 -3.55 32.92 -50.34
N SER A 408 -2.58 33.81 -50.17
CA SER A 408 -1.18 33.53 -50.48
C SER A 408 -0.57 32.51 -49.50
N THR A 409 -0.91 32.61 -48.21
CA THR A 409 -0.46 31.69 -47.17
C THR A 409 -1.05 30.29 -47.34
N VAL A 410 -2.34 30.19 -47.70
CA VAL A 410 -2.99 28.90 -48.02
C VAL A 410 -2.28 28.22 -49.22
N ARG A 411 -2.00 28.97 -50.29
CA ARG A 411 -1.25 28.44 -51.44
C ARG A 411 0.15 27.95 -51.05
N ARG A 412 0.84 28.67 -50.16
CA ARG A 412 2.17 28.27 -49.66
C ARG A 412 2.09 26.97 -48.86
N LEU A 413 1.09 26.82 -48.00
CA LEU A 413 0.87 25.59 -47.22
C LEU A 413 0.49 24.40 -48.10
N GLU A 414 -0.33 24.59 -49.13
CA GLU A 414 -0.66 23.54 -50.10
C GLU A 414 0.58 23.06 -50.86
N ASN A 415 1.47 23.98 -51.23
CA ASN A 415 2.73 23.65 -51.90
C ASN A 415 3.67 22.87 -50.97
N LEU A 416 3.84 23.33 -49.71
CA LEU A 416 4.64 22.63 -48.69
C LEU A 416 4.08 21.23 -48.40
N ARG A 417 2.75 21.08 -48.34
CA ARG A 417 2.11 19.76 -48.15
C ARG A 417 2.36 18.84 -49.34
N LYS A 418 2.36 19.36 -50.57
CA LYS A 418 2.71 18.59 -51.77
C LYS A 418 4.17 18.16 -51.77
N GLU A 419 5.09 19.03 -51.35
CA GLU A 419 6.51 18.68 -51.21
C GLU A 419 6.73 17.64 -50.10
N TYR A 420 6.13 17.83 -48.93
CA TYR A 420 6.21 16.86 -47.83
C TYR A 420 5.67 15.49 -48.26
N ASN A 421 4.52 15.43 -48.93
CA ASN A 421 3.97 14.17 -49.41
C ASN A 421 4.82 13.50 -50.50
N LYS A 422 5.62 14.27 -51.27
CA LYS A 422 6.57 13.69 -52.24
C LYS A 422 7.81 13.09 -51.56
N VAL A 423 8.23 13.64 -50.42
CA VAL A 423 9.45 13.24 -49.72
C VAL A 423 9.18 12.22 -48.62
N LYS A 424 7.98 12.18 -48.04
CA LYS A 424 7.62 11.31 -46.90
C LYS A 424 7.86 9.82 -47.16
N ASP A 425 7.70 9.36 -48.39
CA ASP A 425 7.89 7.95 -48.76
C ASP A 425 9.21 7.70 -49.53
N ALA A 426 10.00 8.75 -49.79
CA ALA A 426 11.35 8.62 -50.35
C ALA A 426 12.30 8.18 -49.23
N GLY A 427 12.83 6.96 -49.29
CA GLY A 427 13.69 6.41 -48.24
C GLY A 427 13.20 5.11 -47.60
N ARG A 428 11.88 4.82 -47.63
CA ARG A 428 11.34 3.61 -46.97
C ARG A 428 11.84 2.31 -47.58
N ALA A 429 11.96 2.26 -48.91
CA ALA A 429 12.46 1.09 -49.61
C ALA A 429 13.95 0.85 -49.35
N GLU A 430 14.75 1.93 -49.26
CA GLU A 430 16.16 1.82 -48.89
C GLU A 430 16.34 1.43 -47.42
N GLN A 431 15.49 1.94 -46.52
CA GLN A 431 15.53 1.60 -45.10
C GLN A 431 15.15 0.14 -44.86
N GLN A 432 14.11 -0.37 -45.53
CA GLN A 432 13.75 -1.78 -45.50
C GLN A 432 14.89 -2.68 -46.01
N GLN A 433 15.58 -2.27 -47.08
CA GLN A 433 16.74 -3.01 -47.59
C GLN A 433 17.91 -3.01 -46.61
N ILE A 434 18.17 -1.89 -45.93
CA ILE A 434 19.22 -1.80 -44.90
C ILE A 434 18.88 -2.71 -43.72
N ASP A 435 17.63 -2.75 -43.28
CA ASP A 435 17.18 -3.63 -42.20
C ASP A 435 17.31 -5.11 -42.59
N ASP A 436 16.99 -5.46 -43.84
CA ASP A 436 17.21 -6.81 -44.39
C ASP A 436 18.71 -7.19 -44.40
N TYR A 437 19.62 -6.24 -44.71
CA TYR A 437 21.06 -6.47 -44.63
C TYR A 437 21.55 -6.69 -43.19
N PHE A 438 21.03 -5.92 -42.23
CA PHE A 438 21.37 -6.10 -40.81
C PHE A 438 20.84 -7.44 -40.29
N ALA A 439 19.67 -7.88 -40.74
CA ALA A 439 19.14 -9.21 -40.44
C ALA A 439 20.04 -10.32 -41.01
N MET A 440 20.60 -10.15 -42.22
CA MET A 440 21.58 -11.09 -42.77
C MET A 440 22.89 -11.15 -41.96
N LEU A 441 23.37 -10.00 -41.46
CA LEU A 441 24.56 -9.94 -40.61
C LEU A 441 24.36 -10.66 -39.27
N ALA A 442 23.14 -10.78 -38.76
CA ALA A 442 22.85 -11.55 -37.54
C ALA A 442 23.20 -13.05 -37.68
N TYR A 443 23.20 -13.59 -38.91
CA TYR A 443 23.61 -14.97 -39.17
C TYR A 443 25.13 -15.19 -39.18
N ARG A 444 25.93 -14.11 -39.11
CA ARG A 444 27.40 -14.18 -39.00
C ARG A 444 27.85 -14.98 -37.77
N GLU A 445 27.08 -14.92 -36.68
CA GLU A 445 27.44 -15.58 -35.42
C GLU A 445 26.97 -17.03 -35.34
N VAL A 446 26.17 -17.50 -36.30
CA VAL A 446 25.67 -18.88 -36.32
C VAL A 446 26.81 -19.88 -36.47
N TRP A 447 27.77 -19.63 -37.36
CA TRP A 447 28.93 -20.51 -37.56
C TRP A 447 29.86 -20.57 -36.34
N PRO A 448 30.26 -19.42 -35.74
CA PRO A 448 30.96 -19.41 -34.46
C PRO A 448 30.21 -20.12 -33.34
N ALA A 449 28.89 -19.93 -33.23
CA ALA A 449 28.06 -20.57 -32.21
C ALA A 449 27.94 -22.09 -32.40
N ILE A 450 27.83 -22.55 -33.65
CA ILE A 450 27.87 -23.98 -33.98
C ILE A 450 29.24 -24.58 -33.63
N HIS A 451 30.35 -23.88 -33.96
CA HIS A 451 31.69 -24.30 -33.57
C HIS A 451 31.89 -24.35 -32.05
N ALA A 452 31.37 -23.35 -31.32
CA ALA A 452 31.40 -23.32 -29.86
C ALA A 452 30.57 -24.45 -29.26
N MET A 453 29.35 -24.69 -29.77
CA MET A 453 28.51 -25.82 -29.34
C MET A 453 29.16 -27.18 -29.61
N ILE A 454 29.77 -27.37 -30.77
CA ILE A 454 30.50 -28.61 -31.08
C ILE A 454 31.70 -28.75 -30.13
N GLY A 455 32.47 -27.68 -29.92
CA GLY A 455 33.59 -27.66 -29.00
C GLY A 455 33.18 -27.94 -27.55
N ASP A 456 32.07 -27.37 -27.08
CA ASP A 456 31.53 -27.58 -25.74
C ASP A 456 30.91 -28.96 -25.58
N SER A 457 30.27 -29.50 -26.62
CA SER A 457 29.77 -30.87 -26.62
C SER A 457 30.93 -31.87 -26.54
N ILE A 458 32.01 -31.66 -27.30
CA ILE A 458 33.22 -32.48 -27.22
C ILE A 458 33.87 -32.35 -25.83
N ARG A 459 33.98 -31.12 -25.30
CA ARG A 459 34.51 -30.87 -23.95
C ARG A 459 33.69 -31.57 -22.86
N SER A 460 32.36 -31.55 -22.97
CA SER A 460 31.44 -32.23 -22.03
C SER A 460 31.50 -33.76 -22.09
N ILE A 461 31.95 -34.31 -23.22
CA ILE A 461 32.19 -35.76 -23.36
C ILE A 461 33.56 -36.13 -22.76
N THR A 462 34.56 -35.26 -22.88
CA THR A 462 35.92 -35.51 -22.38
C THR A 462 36.13 -35.16 -20.90
N ALA A 463 35.40 -34.16 -20.38
CA ALA A 463 35.40 -33.78 -18.98
C ALA A 463 34.14 -34.37 -18.36
N GLY A 464 34.22 -35.62 -17.90
CA GLY A 464 33.08 -36.39 -17.40
C GLY A 464 32.47 -35.81 -16.12
N ASP A 465 31.69 -34.74 -16.24
CA ASP A 465 30.88 -34.23 -15.15
C ASP A 465 29.48 -33.81 -15.62
N ASP A 466 28.50 -34.54 -15.08
CA ASP A 466 27.08 -34.24 -14.89
C ASP A 466 26.13 -33.92 -16.07
N GLY A 467 26.31 -34.63 -17.20
CA GLY A 467 25.26 -34.83 -18.22
C GLY A 467 24.34 -36.05 -18.00
N ARG A 468 24.40 -36.68 -16.82
CA ARG A 468 23.85 -38.04 -16.58
C ARG A 468 22.32 -38.12 -16.67
N ASP A 469 21.58 -37.06 -16.34
CA ASP A 469 20.11 -37.11 -16.35
C ASP A 469 19.50 -36.99 -17.76
N VAL A 470 20.11 -36.19 -18.65
CA VAL A 470 19.61 -35.98 -20.02
C VAL A 470 19.97 -37.15 -20.94
N GLN A 471 21.17 -37.71 -20.79
CA GLN A 471 21.57 -38.91 -21.53
C GLN A 471 20.78 -40.15 -21.11
N ALA A 472 20.45 -40.31 -19.83
CA ALA A 472 19.62 -41.41 -19.35
C ALA A 472 18.19 -41.36 -19.93
N LEU A 473 17.59 -40.17 -20.01
CA LEU A 473 16.27 -39.95 -20.62
C LEU A 473 16.26 -40.19 -22.13
N LEU A 474 17.30 -39.75 -22.85
CA LEU A 474 17.43 -39.99 -24.29
C LEU A 474 17.72 -41.47 -24.62
N ALA A 475 18.53 -42.14 -23.81
CA ALA A 475 18.76 -43.58 -23.94
C ALA A 475 17.50 -44.39 -23.60
N ALA A 476 16.69 -43.96 -22.63
CA ALA A 476 15.40 -44.56 -22.32
C ALA A 476 14.38 -44.37 -23.46
N TYR A 477 14.36 -43.21 -24.13
CA TYR A 477 13.55 -42.98 -25.33
C TYR A 477 13.98 -43.90 -26.49
N ALA A 478 15.28 -44.04 -26.72
CA ALA A 478 15.83 -44.88 -27.79
C ALA A 478 15.61 -46.39 -27.55
N ARG A 479 15.53 -46.84 -26.29
CA ARG A 479 15.27 -48.25 -25.92
C ARG A 479 13.79 -48.60 -25.81
N ALA A 480 12.88 -47.63 -25.82
CA ALA A 480 11.45 -47.89 -25.79
C ALA A 480 10.98 -48.48 -27.13
N ALA A 481 10.56 -49.75 -27.10
CA ALA A 481 10.15 -50.50 -28.28
C ALA A 481 8.69 -50.23 -28.69
N ASP A 482 7.86 -49.70 -27.78
CA ASP A 482 6.44 -49.41 -28.02
C ASP A 482 6.12 -47.91 -27.93
N ASP A 483 5.03 -47.51 -28.60
CA ASP A 483 4.64 -46.10 -28.70
C ASP A 483 4.17 -45.52 -27.36
N GLY A 484 3.75 -46.37 -26.41
CA GLY A 484 3.37 -45.96 -25.05
C GLY A 484 4.56 -45.50 -24.21
N GLY A 485 5.69 -46.21 -24.27
CA GLY A 485 6.93 -45.82 -23.58
C GLY A 485 7.55 -44.54 -24.15
N ARG A 486 7.51 -44.38 -25.48
CA ARG A 486 8.00 -43.17 -26.15
C ARG A 486 7.23 -41.92 -25.74
N LYS A 487 5.90 -42.03 -25.59
CA LYS A 487 5.03 -40.90 -25.22
C LYS A 487 5.28 -40.38 -23.80
N ARG A 488 5.53 -41.27 -22.82
CA ARG A 488 5.89 -40.87 -21.44
C ARG A 488 7.27 -40.21 -21.35
N ALA A 489 8.25 -40.69 -22.12
CA ALA A 489 9.57 -40.07 -22.19
C ALA A 489 9.50 -38.66 -22.81
N LEU A 490 8.66 -38.45 -23.83
CA LEU A 490 8.39 -37.14 -24.41
C LEU A 490 7.70 -36.17 -23.43
N GLU A 491 6.76 -36.64 -22.61
CA GLU A 491 6.14 -35.82 -21.54
C GLU A 491 7.14 -35.42 -20.45
N ALA A 492 8.07 -36.30 -20.07
CA ALA A 492 9.11 -36.00 -19.09
C ALA A 492 10.11 -34.96 -19.62
N ILE A 493 10.56 -35.11 -20.87
CA ILE A 493 11.38 -34.10 -21.57
C ILE A 493 10.60 -32.77 -21.69
N GLY A 494 9.29 -32.86 -21.89
CA GLY A 494 8.32 -31.76 -21.91
C GLY A 494 8.26 -30.88 -20.67
N LYS A 495 8.73 -31.34 -19.51
CA LYS A 495 8.76 -30.57 -18.24
C LYS A 495 10.02 -29.71 -18.04
N ILE A 496 11.06 -29.87 -18.87
CA ILE A 496 12.31 -29.10 -18.79
C ILE A 496 12.12 -27.69 -19.39
N LYS A 497 12.56 -26.60 -18.75
CA LYS A 497 12.36 -25.22 -19.28
C LYS A 497 12.87 -25.05 -20.72
N ARG A 498 12.10 -24.39 -21.59
CA ARG A 498 12.41 -24.19 -23.03
C ARG A 498 13.77 -23.51 -23.27
N SER A 499 14.14 -22.56 -22.42
CA SER A 499 15.45 -21.87 -22.47
C SER A 499 16.65 -22.78 -22.18
N ALA A 500 16.42 -23.94 -21.55
CA ALA A 500 17.43 -24.96 -21.29
C ALA A 500 17.47 -26.05 -22.38
N ARG A 501 16.58 -26.01 -23.39
CA ARG A 501 16.57 -26.94 -24.52
C ARG A 501 17.19 -26.28 -25.75
N ARG A 502 18.51 -26.12 -25.74
CA ARG A 502 19.25 -25.65 -26.92
C ARG A 502 19.60 -26.85 -27.79
N ALA A 503 18.82 -27.14 -28.84
CA ALA A 503 19.09 -28.27 -29.72
C ALA A 503 18.92 -27.91 -31.21
N ILE A 504 19.93 -28.26 -32.01
CA ILE A 504 19.84 -28.45 -33.46
C ILE A 504 19.32 -29.88 -33.68
N ILE A 505 18.32 -30.07 -34.54
CA ILE A 505 17.84 -31.41 -34.91
C ILE A 505 18.76 -31.95 -36.01
N VAL A 506 19.77 -32.71 -35.61
CA VAL A 506 20.62 -33.44 -36.54
C VAL A 506 19.87 -34.68 -37.00
N GLN A 507 19.51 -34.76 -38.28
CA GLN A 507 18.70 -35.87 -38.80
C GLN A 507 19.49 -37.16 -38.92
N THR A 508 20.77 -37.07 -39.30
CA THR A 508 21.64 -38.24 -39.44
C THR A 508 23.09 -37.81 -39.26
N ILE A 509 23.85 -38.59 -38.49
CA ILE A 509 25.31 -38.50 -38.39
C ILE A 509 25.86 -39.83 -38.88
N THR A 510 26.66 -39.79 -39.94
CA THR A 510 27.34 -40.96 -40.48
C THR A 510 28.84 -40.77 -40.37
N ALA A 511 29.51 -41.72 -39.73
CA ALA A 511 30.96 -41.81 -39.64
C ALA A 511 31.43 -43.00 -40.49
N SER A 512 32.39 -42.78 -41.38
CA SER A 512 32.96 -43.82 -42.23
C SER A 512 34.48 -43.75 -42.22
N TYR A 513 35.13 -44.91 -42.09
CA TYR A 513 36.59 -45.01 -42.15
C TYR A 513 37.05 -44.92 -43.61
N ALA A 514 37.87 -43.92 -43.95
CA ALA A 514 38.32 -43.69 -45.32
C ALA A 514 39.83 -43.94 -45.45
N ALA A 515 40.20 -45.04 -46.11
CA ALA A 515 41.60 -45.40 -46.32
C ALA A 515 42.23 -44.82 -47.61
N GLN A 516 41.46 -44.21 -48.52
CA GLN A 516 41.97 -43.53 -49.73
C GLN A 516 40.89 -42.61 -50.32
N VAL A 517 41.17 -41.30 -50.37
CA VAL A 517 40.26 -40.28 -50.92
C VAL A 517 40.44 -40.22 -52.43
N GLY A 518 39.54 -40.89 -53.17
CA GLY A 518 39.65 -40.90 -54.63
C GLY A 518 38.52 -41.63 -55.34
N LYS A 519 37.27 -41.16 -55.17
CA LYS A 519 36.24 -41.03 -56.23
C LYS A 519 34.87 -40.66 -55.64
N ARG A 520 34.31 -39.57 -56.19
CA ARG A 520 32.98 -38.94 -55.95
C ARG A 520 32.87 -37.98 -54.77
N ILE A 521 33.49 -36.81 -54.95
CA ILE A 521 33.01 -35.52 -54.42
C ILE A 521 32.80 -34.61 -55.66
N PRO A 522 31.73 -33.80 -55.75
CA PRO A 522 31.53 -32.85 -56.84
C PRO A 522 32.72 -31.89 -56.97
N ARG A 523 33.15 -31.62 -58.19
CA ARG A 523 34.43 -30.98 -58.53
C ARG A 523 34.51 -29.47 -58.21
N GLU A 524 33.44 -28.87 -57.70
CA GLU A 524 33.30 -27.42 -57.54
C GLU A 524 33.67 -26.92 -56.12
N LEU A 525 34.01 -27.81 -55.18
CA LEU A 525 34.37 -27.48 -53.80
C LEU A 525 35.86 -27.69 -53.46
N LEU A 526 36.68 -28.08 -54.44
CA LEU A 526 38.09 -28.45 -54.24
C LEU A 526 39.10 -27.37 -54.63
N ASP A 527 38.66 -26.20 -55.11
CA ASP A 527 39.58 -25.23 -55.69
C ASP A 527 40.30 -24.32 -54.67
N ASN A 528 40.02 -24.40 -53.36
CA ASN A 528 40.70 -23.55 -52.37
C ASN A 528 40.88 -24.20 -50.98
N ALA A 529 41.34 -25.45 -50.90
CA ALA A 529 42.04 -25.97 -49.72
C ALA A 529 42.69 -27.32 -50.03
N THR A 530 44.00 -27.41 -49.86
CA THR A 530 44.79 -28.65 -49.91
C THR A 530 44.23 -29.69 -48.93
N ALA A 531 43.64 -30.79 -49.44
CA ALA A 531 43.23 -31.91 -48.61
C ALA A 531 44.46 -32.70 -48.13
N PRO A 532 44.66 -32.94 -46.82
CA PRO A 532 45.78 -33.73 -46.32
C PRO A 532 45.60 -35.20 -46.68
N THR A 533 46.62 -35.80 -47.28
CA THR A 533 46.69 -37.24 -47.58
C THR A 533 47.06 -38.02 -46.31
N GLY A 534 46.06 -38.41 -45.52
CA GLY A 534 46.24 -39.26 -44.33
C GLY A 534 45.03 -40.14 -44.07
N ARG A 535 45.20 -41.24 -43.31
CA ARG A 535 44.10 -42.10 -42.87
C ARG A 535 43.24 -41.32 -41.87
N GLY A 536 41.93 -41.27 -42.09
CA GLY A 536 41.03 -40.47 -41.25
C GLY A 536 39.57 -40.88 -41.38
N PHE A 537 38.75 -40.32 -40.49
CA PHE A 537 37.30 -40.49 -40.52
C PHE A 537 36.65 -39.30 -41.23
N VAL A 538 35.67 -39.60 -42.10
CA VAL A 538 34.79 -38.58 -42.67
C VAL A 538 33.52 -38.56 -41.84
N VAL A 539 33.19 -37.40 -41.29
CA VAL A 539 31.93 -37.18 -40.55
C VAL A 539 31.07 -36.25 -41.38
N THR A 540 29.92 -36.75 -41.82
CA THR A 540 28.95 -35.95 -42.59
C THR A 540 27.75 -35.64 -41.71
N MET A 541 27.41 -34.36 -41.63
CA MET A 541 26.21 -33.88 -40.95
C MET A 541 25.26 -33.27 -41.96
N VAL A 542 23.99 -33.68 -41.89
CA VAL A 542 22.92 -33.17 -42.76
C VAL A 542 21.87 -32.48 -41.91
N GLY A 543 21.58 -31.22 -42.24
CA GLY A 543 20.58 -30.39 -41.58
C GLY A 543 19.75 -29.57 -42.58
N ARG A 544 18.63 -29.01 -42.11
CA ARG A 544 17.79 -28.09 -42.91
C ARG A 544 18.03 -26.64 -42.48
N THR A 545 18.11 -25.73 -43.45
CA THR A 545 18.12 -24.27 -43.19
C THR A 545 16.96 -23.60 -43.93
N PRO A 546 16.38 -22.51 -43.37
CA PRO A 546 15.15 -21.91 -43.89
C PRO A 546 15.33 -21.00 -45.13
N MET A 547 16.43 -21.08 -45.89
CA MET A 547 16.60 -20.28 -47.12
C MET A 547 17.36 -21.03 -48.24
N PRO A 548 16.99 -20.81 -49.53
CA PRO A 548 17.72 -21.36 -50.69
C PRO A 548 19.05 -20.63 -50.96
N ILE A 549 20.15 -21.39 -51.03
CA ILE A 549 21.51 -20.87 -51.23
C ILE A 549 21.66 -20.20 -52.62
N ASP A 550 21.05 -20.77 -53.65
CA ASP A 550 21.16 -20.28 -55.02
C ASP A 550 20.55 -18.88 -55.21
N GLU A 551 19.47 -18.57 -54.48
CA GLU A 551 18.83 -17.26 -54.52
C GLU A 551 19.68 -16.19 -53.82
N THR A 552 20.45 -16.59 -52.80
CA THR A 552 21.35 -15.72 -52.03
C THR A 552 22.55 -15.28 -52.88
N ILE A 553 23.12 -16.19 -53.67
CA ILE A 553 24.23 -15.90 -54.59
C ILE A 553 23.78 -14.94 -55.70
N LEU A 554 22.62 -15.20 -56.32
CA LEU A 554 22.01 -14.36 -57.36
C LEU A 554 21.66 -12.94 -56.89
N ARG A 555 21.35 -12.76 -55.59
CA ARG A 555 21.14 -11.43 -54.99
C ARG A 555 22.47 -10.71 -54.76
N LEU A 556 23.50 -11.40 -54.25
CA LEU A 556 24.83 -10.83 -54.02
C LEU A 556 25.52 -10.37 -55.32
N GLU A 557 25.37 -11.10 -56.42
CA GLU A 557 25.92 -10.69 -57.71
C GLU A 557 25.24 -9.44 -58.30
N ARG A 558 23.91 -9.34 -58.16
CA ARG A 558 23.16 -8.13 -58.56
C ARG A 558 23.57 -6.90 -57.76
N MET A 559 23.88 -7.05 -56.48
CA MET A 559 24.42 -5.97 -55.66
C MET A 559 25.81 -5.53 -56.10
N ARG A 560 26.72 -6.47 -56.39
CA ARG A 560 28.07 -6.15 -56.89
C ARG A 560 28.00 -5.35 -58.20
N HIS A 561 27.01 -5.63 -59.04
CA HIS A 561 26.78 -4.91 -60.28
C HIS A 561 26.23 -3.49 -60.05
N ARG A 562 25.36 -3.30 -59.05
CA ARG A 562 24.81 -1.97 -58.67
C ARG A 562 25.79 -1.10 -57.88
N SER A 563 26.63 -1.67 -57.01
CA SER A 563 27.62 -0.88 -56.26
C SER A 563 28.68 -0.28 -57.20
N LYS A 564 29.05 -0.99 -58.28
CA LYS A 564 29.89 -0.45 -59.36
C LYS A 564 29.24 0.73 -60.11
N GLN A 565 27.92 0.75 -60.26
CA GLN A 565 27.20 1.88 -60.87
C GLN A 565 27.14 3.10 -59.93
N ILE A 566 26.98 2.87 -58.62
CA ILE A 566 26.91 3.94 -57.60
C ILE A 566 28.29 4.58 -57.37
N ALA A 567 29.38 3.81 -57.45
CA ALA A 567 30.74 4.32 -57.31
C ALA A 567 31.10 5.39 -58.37
N GLY A 568 30.50 5.33 -59.57
CA GLY A 568 30.72 6.32 -60.63
C GLY A 568 29.97 7.65 -60.46
N ALA A 569 28.95 7.71 -59.57
CA ALA A 569 28.08 8.88 -59.41
C ALA A 569 28.47 9.81 -58.24
N LEU A 570 29.41 9.38 -57.38
CA LEU A 570 29.83 10.09 -56.17
C LEU A 570 30.50 11.48 -56.36
N PRO A 571 31.16 11.84 -57.50
CA PRO A 571 31.74 13.18 -57.64
C PRO A 571 30.71 14.31 -57.84
N ALA A 572 29.45 14.00 -58.18
CA ALA A 572 28.44 15.02 -58.53
C ALA A 572 27.61 15.49 -57.32
N ILE A 573 27.56 14.72 -56.23
CA ILE A 573 26.67 15.01 -55.08
C ILE A 573 27.37 15.92 -54.05
N SER A 574 28.70 15.98 -54.02
CA SER A 574 29.43 16.84 -53.08
C SER A 574 29.28 18.34 -53.32
N VAL A 575 28.93 18.76 -54.55
CA VAL A 575 28.80 20.19 -54.90
C VAL A 575 27.43 20.77 -54.47
N LEU A 576 26.39 19.94 -54.29
CA LEU A 576 25.05 20.45 -53.89
C LEU A 576 24.88 20.61 -52.38
N ALA A 577 25.62 19.87 -51.55
CA ALA A 577 25.45 19.85 -50.10
C ALA A 577 26.02 21.09 -49.38
N CYS A 578 26.92 21.86 -50.02
CA CYS A 578 27.61 22.97 -49.38
C CYS A 578 26.80 24.30 -49.34
N ASN A 579 25.72 24.42 -50.12
CA ASN A 579 24.98 25.69 -50.25
C ASN A 579 23.71 25.83 -49.38
N ILE A 580 23.41 24.87 -48.48
CA ILE A 580 22.16 24.88 -47.69
C ILE A 580 22.36 25.37 -46.24
N GLN A 581 23.61 25.50 -45.75
CA GLN A 581 23.88 25.78 -44.33
C GLN A 581 24.02 27.26 -43.92
N THR A 582 23.80 28.22 -44.81
CA THR A 582 24.03 29.65 -44.52
C THR A 582 22.78 30.54 -44.65
N SER A 583 21.62 30.15 -44.10
CA SER A 583 20.57 31.14 -43.80
C SER A 583 19.51 30.67 -42.80
N ALA A 584 19.75 30.80 -41.50
CA ALA A 584 18.72 31.12 -40.49
C ALA A 584 19.39 31.36 -39.14
N GLY A 585 19.37 32.61 -38.67
CA GLY A 585 19.82 33.01 -37.34
C GLY A 585 18.68 33.15 -36.33
N ARG A 586 19.04 32.90 -35.05
CA ARG A 586 18.37 33.18 -33.75
C ARG A 586 17.54 32.05 -33.11
N PRO A 587 17.35 32.06 -31.76
CA PRO A 587 18.33 31.85 -30.69
C PRO A 587 17.83 30.69 -29.74
N PRO A 588 18.54 30.32 -28.65
CA PRO A 588 18.29 29.05 -27.97
C PRO A 588 17.14 29.16 -26.94
N VAL A 589 16.33 28.10 -26.84
CA VAL A 589 15.42 27.87 -25.71
C VAL A 589 16.00 26.71 -24.91
N GLU A 590 16.39 27.00 -23.67
CA GLU A 590 16.69 26.02 -22.63
C GLU A 590 15.40 25.46 -22.03
N SER A 591 15.33 24.13 -21.97
CA SER A 591 14.73 23.33 -20.90
C SER A 591 15.31 21.91 -21.08
N ALA A 592 16.27 21.46 -20.27
CA ALA A 592 16.03 20.88 -18.95
C ALA A 592 14.90 19.85 -18.99
N ASP A 593 15.19 18.66 -19.48
CA ASP A 593 15.11 17.41 -18.72
C ASP A 593 15.46 16.24 -19.67
N GLY A 594 16.56 15.58 -19.36
CA GLY A 594 17.02 14.40 -20.08
C GLY A 594 16.20 13.19 -19.66
N GLU A 595 15.22 12.81 -20.47
CA GLU A 595 14.71 11.45 -20.51
C GLU A 595 14.56 11.02 -21.97
N ALA A 596 15.37 10.03 -22.36
CA ALA A 596 15.20 9.32 -23.62
C ALA A 596 13.89 8.54 -23.55
N LEU A 597 12.93 8.89 -24.41
CA LEU A 597 11.76 8.08 -24.65
C LEU A 597 12.20 6.67 -25.11
N PRO A 598 11.68 5.58 -24.51
CA PRO A 598 12.02 4.24 -24.95
C PRO A 598 11.45 4.02 -26.34
N ILE A 599 12.32 3.81 -27.32
CA ILE A 599 11.95 3.22 -28.60
C ILE A 599 11.49 1.80 -28.26
N SER A 600 10.18 1.59 -28.29
CA SER A 600 9.57 0.26 -28.23
C SER A 600 10.24 -0.64 -29.26
N GLN A 601 10.91 -1.68 -28.79
CA GLN A 601 11.35 -2.78 -29.64
C GLN A 601 10.12 -3.34 -30.38
N PRO A 602 10.16 -3.50 -31.71
CA PRO A 602 9.21 -4.39 -32.35
C PRO A 602 9.55 -5.82 -31.93
N ASP A 603 8.55 -6.53 -31.41
CA ASP A 603 8.55 -7.99 -31.26
C ASP A 603 9.08 -8.64 -32.54
N PRO A 604 10.01 -9.62 -32.47
CA PRO A 604 10.25 -10.50 -33.60
C PRO A 604 9.10 -11.51 -33.63
N LEU A 605 7.97 -11.09 -34.20
CA LEU A 605 6.98 -12.01 -34.73
C LEU A 605 7.67 -12.84 -35.81
N LEU A 606 7.50 -14.16 -35.70
CA LEU A 606 7.87 -15.17 -36.68
C LEU A 606 7.47 -14.69 -38.09
N PRO A 607 8.31 -14.91 -39.13
CA PRO A 607 7.85 -14.67 -40.49
C PRO A 607 6.64 -15.56 -40.79
N ASP A 608 5.64 -14.96 -41.45
CA ASP A 608 4.41 -15.62 -41.91
C ASP A 608 4.71 -16.91 -42.70
N GLU A 609 3.80 -17.88 -42.57
CA GLU A 609 3.89 -19.29 -42.98
C GLU A 609 4.14 -19.61 -44.47
N ASP A 610 4.47 -18.66 -45.35
CA ASP A 610 4.50 -18.87 -46.82
C ASP A 610 5.88 -18.65 -47.48
N MET A 611 6.95 -19.17 -46.88
CA MET A 611 8.25 -19.36 -47.57
C MET A 611 8.60 -20.86 -47.65
N ALA A 612 7.82 -21.59 -48.44
CA ALA A 612 8.11 -22.98 -48.78
C ALA A 612 9.32 -23.06 -49.74
N GLY A 613 10.47 -23.42 -49.19
CA GLY A 613 11.71 -23.67 -49.94
C GLY A 613 12.69 -24.53 -49.13
N ASP A 614 12.33 -25.79 -48.88
CA ASP A 614 13.17 -26.76 -48.16
C ASP A 614 14.51 -26.98 -48.88
N SER A 615 15.60 -26.42 -48.35
CA SER A 615 16.96 -26.63 -48.85
C SER A 615 17.77 -27.44 -47.84
N LEU A 616 18.25 -28.61 -48.26
CA LEU A 616 19.09 -29.50 -47.46
C LEU A 616 20.54 -28.98 -47.45
N VAL A 617 21.13 -28.75 -46.28
CA VAL A 617 22.54 -28.38 -46.15
C VAL A 617 23.33 -29.60 -45.72
N MET A 618 24.28 -30.01 -46.57
CA MET A 618 25.28 -31.03 -46.28
C MET A 618 26.57 -30.35 -45.85
N VAL A 619 27.05 -30.66 -44.65
CA VAL A 619 28.38 -30.22 -44.19
C VAL A 619 29.22 -31.46 -43.92
N THR A 620 30.34 -31.57 -44.64
CA THR A 620 31.26 -32.70 -44.54
C THR A 620 32.56 -32.23 -43.91
N TRP A 621 32.94 -32.86 -42.80
CA TRP A 621 34.21 -32.60 -42.12
C TRP A 621 35.18 -33.77 -42.30
N TYR A 622 36.45 -33.45 -42.48
CA TYR A 622 37.55 -34.42 -42.51
C TYR A 622 38.33 -34.35 -41.21
N ILE A 623 38.41 -35.45 -40.48
CA ILE A 623 39.22 -35.56 -39.28
C ILE A 623 40.34 -36.56 -39.58
N ALA A 624 41.54 -36.03 -39.87
CA ALA A 624 42.75 -36.83 -39.93
C ALA A 624 43.24 -37.10 -38.50
N ILE A 625 43.51 -38.37 -38.18
CA ILE A 625 44.12 -38.74 -36.91
C ILE A 625 45.57 -39.10 -37.25
N ASP A 626 46.52 -38.28 -36.83
CA ASP A 626 47.93 -38.60 -36.93
C ASP A 626 48.26 -39.68 -35.90
N THR A 627 48.50 -40.90 -36.36
CA THR A 627 48.89 -42.03 -35.51
C THR A 627 50.27 -42.48 -35.92
N ASP A 628 51.32 -41.74 -35.55
CA ASP A 628 52.65 -42.29 -35.28
C ASP A 628 53.49 -41.30 -34.45
N GLY A 629 54.00 -41.75 -33.31
CA GLY A 629 54.76 -40.95 -32.37
C GLY A 629 56.26 -40.85 -32.71
N GLN A 630 56.74 -39.60 -32.82
CA GLN A 630 58.09 -39.07 -32.47
C GLN A 630 59.34 -39.52 -33.28
N PRO A 631 60.45 -38.75 -33.25
CA PRO A 631 60.61 -37.27 -33.22
C PRO A 631 61.68 -36.76 -34.22
N GLY A 632 61.71 -35.46 -34.52
CA GLY A 632 62.95 -34.82 -35.00
C GLY A 632 62.80 -33.57 -35.87
N GLY A 633 63.11 -32.41 -35.26
CA GLY A 633 63.95 -31.38 -35.87
C GLY A 633 63.31 -30.35 -36.81
N GLY A 634 63.34 -29.08 -36.36
CA GLY A 634 63.47 -27.93 -37.26
C GLY A 634 62.35 -26.90 -37.19
N GLU A 635 62.59 -25.82 -36.41
CA GLU A 635 62.29 -24.40 -36.69
C GLU A 635 60.96 -24.10 -37.42
N GLY A 636 59.88 -23.64 -36.76
CA GLY A 636 59.65 -22.27 -36.25
C GLY A 636 59.12 -21.32 -37.35
N PRO A 637 58.22 -20.34 -37.11
CA PRO A 637 57.31 -20.08 -35.98
C PRO A 637 55.85 -20.54 -36.20
#